data_AF-A0A316UYC4-F1
#
_entry.id   AF-A0A316UYC4-F1
#
_cell.length_a   1.000
_cell.length_b   1.000
_cell.length_c   1.000
_cell.angle_alpha   90.00
_cell.angle_beta   90.00
_cell.angle_gamma   90.00
#
_symmetry.space_group_name_H-M   'P 1'
#
loop_
_entity.id
_entity.type
_entity.pdbx_description
1 polymer ?
#
loop_
_entity_poly.entity_id
_entity_poly.type
_entity_poly.pdbx_seq_one_letter_code
_entity_poly.pdbx_strand_id
1 'polypeptide(L)'
;MAESAIKATTIVDPRKVSQLILRLRALIKKLVPVEVSQDSLTQPDGLINHAVVASFVEAGGDLRDVTPFALLEAKTLFEGDRADGELNNLRGQACEILARRVVYQLFKSGYDDETTFVCLSKRFCYIDARGNKTLATSALESAVDQSSITFLSSPEAQACIDAIWTGKLVQSYSDGHHLVHFVPWQPKHNSNSLFDYFEPARLAVPRFNYSVSLVSWLILLGVYSIATQTYSGLDGWEIALWLMLAGYIIDDLNRWWKVRGLEALSIWLIIDVLQDILATAAFAVRVVSFIYEDVDHSTKYQRLAFQLLACLAPFLWMQLLKATDVFKFFGLILQSLVGMLQETGIFLVLLVLVGIGFAQALYSLDAADGGRTENATHAIVQTLLSGLLGGGQSLDIIEEFGQPFSEILLYAYSLIQVLFLTNILVALLNNAYSDLVADADDAFGAYFATKTIGLVRAPDQYVYPAPLNLLELFLIAPLEFVLSKRWYQALNRAVQTVLFSLPLMAIAVFEWKMGPKSVGAIRLEMLEDAGDCVAESRGAEQVDSRAQAIAAAIGAQSIEDPDDGEQGTHGRRRDGEAMTTADGEREAAALTISRVSFQKLTATFPAVVGGTEDDADQDPTTGEVAVKKEDDGGEAMTGQLTKGSSSGGSDSLLRELLDEVRSLRSELESMKKETKKSEA
;
A
#
# COMPACT_ATOMS: atom_id res chain seq x y z
N MET A 1 28.55 24.81 -0.03
CA MET A 1 28.89 23.42 -0.42
C MET A 1 27.64 22.86 -1.04
N ALA A 2 27.63 22.64 -2.36
CA ALA A 2 26.46 22.18 -3.08
C ALA A 2 26.06 20.79 -2.54
N GLU A 3 24.93 20.72 -1.85
CA GLU A 3 24.33 19.47 -1.40
C GLU A 3 23.98 18.64 -2.63
N SER A 4 24.71 17.55 -2.87
CA SER A 4 24.49 16.66 -4.02
C SER A 4 23.25 15.82 -3.78
N ALA A 5 22.09 16.36 -4.13
CA ALA A 5 20.84 15.60 -4.17
C ALA A 5 20.99 14.40 -5.10
N ILE A 6 20.54 13.22 -4.65
CA ILE A 6 20.57 12.01 -5.46
C ILE A 6 19.56 12.18 -6.59
N LYS A 7 20.03 12.23 -7.84
CA LYS A 7 19.13 12.25 -9.00
C LYS A 7 18.35 10.93 -9.09
N ALA A 8 17.16 10.98 -9.68
CA ALA A 8 16.34 9.79 -9.92
C ALA A 8 17.09 8.66 -10.67
N THR A 9 18.09 9.03 -11.48
CA THR A 9 18.91 8.12 -12.30
C THR A 9 20.15 7.57 -11.60
N THR A 10 20.55 8.08 -10.43
CA THR A 10 21.80 7.67 -9.76
C THR A 10 21.67 6.26 -9.18
N ILE A 11 22.56 5.34 -9.55
CA ILE A 11 22.55 3.97 -9.03
C ILE A 11 23.23 3.95 -7.65
N VAL A 12 22.52 3.45 -6.64
CA VAL A 12 23.05 3.30 -5.27
C VAL A 12 23.54 1.87 -5.08
N ASP A 13 24.76 1.70 -4.56
CA ASP A 13 25.32 0.38 -4.26
C ASP A 13 24.50 -0.29 -3.13
N PRO A 14 23.96 -1.51 -3.34
CA PRO A 14 23.18 -2.23 -2.33
C PRO A 14 23.87 -2.41 -0.98
N ARG A 15 25.21 -2.46 -0.97
CA ARG A 15 26.00 -2.56 0.27
C ARG A 15 25.90 -1.32 1.14
N LYS A 16 25.78 -0.13 0.53
CA LYS A 16 25.64 1.13 1.27
C LYS A 16 24.24 1.23 1.88
N VAL A 17 23.22 0.75 1.17
CA VAL A 17 21.84 0.69 1.68
C VAL A 17 21.75 -0.25 2.88
N SER A 18 22.32 -1.46 2.81
CA SER A 18 22.30 -2.40 3.94
C SER A 18 23.05 -1.89 5.16
N GLN A 19 24.18 -1.20 4.97
CA GLN A 19 24.91 -0.55 6.06
C GLN A 19 24.09 0.56 6.74
N LEU A 20 23.33 1.34 5.95
CA LEU A 20 22.43 2.36 6.50
C LEU A 20 21.30 1.71 7.32
N ILE A 21 20.65 0.66 6.80
CA ILE A 21 19.60 -0.08 7.53
C ILE A 21 20.10 -0.56 8.89
N LEU A 22 21.27 -1.21 8.94
CA LEU A 22 21.86 -1.69 10.20
C LEU A 22 22.21 -0.56 11.16
N ARG A 23 22.73 0.56 10.63
CA ARG A 23 23.03 1.76 11.43
C ARG A 23 21.77 2.34 12.06
N LEU A 24 20.68 2.46 11.30
CA LEU A 24 19.42 3.01 11.79
C LEU A 24 18.76 2.06 12.81
N ARG A 25 18.79 0.75 12.56
CA ARG A 25 18.35 -0.26 13.53
C ARG A 25 19.09 -0.13 14.87
N ALA A 26 20.41 0.08 14.84
CA ALA A 26 21.21 0.29 16.04
C ALA A 26 20.86 1.60 16.77
N LEU A 27 20.51 2.67 16.04
CA LEU A 27 20.02 3.92 16.65
C LEU A 27 18.67 3.73 17.33
N ILE A 28 17.74 3.00 16.70
CA ILE A 28 16.41 2.72 17.25
C ILE A 28 16.48 1.85 18.51
N LYS A 29 17.35 0.84 18.54
CA LYS A 29 17.60 0.05 19.77
C LYS A 29 18.08 0.90 20.94
N LYS A 30 18.79 2.00 20.67
CA LYS A 30 19.22 2.96 21.70
C LYS A 30 18.16 3.99 22.05
N LEU A 31 17.32 4.38 21.10
CA LEU A 31 16.22 5.32 21.32
C LEU A 31 15.12 4.69 22.19
N VAL A 32 14.78 3.43 21.91
CA VAL A 32 13.76 2.65 22.65
C VAL A 32 14.43 1.45 23.33
N PRO A 33 15.09 1.67 24.49
CA PRO A 33 15.72 0.60 25.25
C PRO A 33 14.72 -0.22 26.10
N VAL A 34 13.60 0.39 26.49
CA VAL A 34 12.56 -0.15 27.38
C VAL A 34 11.19 0.02 26.71
N GLU A 35 10.19 -0.73 27.15
CA GLU A 35 8.80 -0.56 26.73
C GLU A 35 8.26 0.80 27.18
N VAL A 36 7.58 1.48 26.26
CA VAL A 36 7.03 2.82 26.44
C VAL A 36 5.60 2.80 25.89
N SER A 37 4.70 3.59 26.47
CA SER A 37 3.34 3.75 25.96
C SER A 37 3.32 4.26 24.51
N GLN A 38 2.37 3.78 23.71
CA GLN A 38 2.21 4.15 22.30
C GLN A 38 1.97 5.66 22.12
N ASP A 39 1.23 6.28 23.06
CA ASP A 39 0.97 7.72 23.05
C ASP A 39 2.24 8.57 23.11
N SER A 40 3.27 8.09 23.82
CA SER A 40 4.56 8.76 23.92
C SER A 40 5.34 8.80 22.60
N LEU A 41 5.08 7.85 21.69
CA LEU A 41 5.69 7.80 20.37
C LEU A 41 4.99 8.75 19.39
N THR A 42 3.67 8.88 19.50
CA THR A 42 2.84 9.65 18.56
C THR A 42 2.91 11.15 18.82
N GLN A 43 3.04 11.57 20.09
CA GLN A 43 3.05 13.00 20.45
C GLN A 43 4.24 13.77 19.81
N PRO A 44 4.03 15.04 19.40
CA PRO A 44 5.07 15.86 18.78
C PRO A 44 6.24 16.15 19.74
N ASP A 45 5.95 16.39 21.02
CA ASP A 45 6.93 16.60 22.10
C ASP A 45 7.35 15.31 22.82
N GLY A 46 6.94 14.15 22.28
CA GLY A 46 7.21 12.83 22.83
C GLY A 46 8.65 12.36 22.64
N LEU A 47 8.86 11.03 22.67
CA LEU A 47 10.19 10.43 22.54
C LEU A 47 10.89 10.81 21.21
N ILE A 48 10.12 11.05 20.15
CA ILE A 48 10.59 11.33 18.79
C ILE A 48 10.65 12.85 18.53
N ASN A 49 11.36 13.62 19.35
CA ASN A 49 11.46 15.07 19.18
C ASN A 49 12.11 15.49 17.84
N HIS A 50 11.90 16.75 17.41
CA HIS A 50 12.47 17.31 16.17
C HIS A 50 14.00 17.12 16.08
N ALA A 51 14.69 17.20 17.22
CA ALA A 51 16.13 16.97 17.32
C ALA A 51 16.52 15.51 17.03
N VAL A 52 15.70 14.55 17.47
CA VAL A 52 15.84 13.12 17.15
C VAL A 52 15.67 12.95 15.64
N VAL A 53 14.59 13.47 15.06
CA VAL A 53 14.35 13.37 13.60
C VAL A 53 15.52 13.94 12.79
N ALA A 54 16.04 15.12 13.17
CA ALA A 54 17.20 15.72 12.51
C ALA A 54 18.46 14.83 12.61
N SER A 55 18.68 14.18 13.76
CA SER A 55 19.80 13.24 13.92
C SER A 55 19.67 12.00 13.01
N PHE A 56 18.45 11.55 12.73
CA PHE A 56 18.19 10.46 11.79
C PHE A 56 18.44 10.89 10.33
N VAL A 57 18.07 12.12 9.96
CA VAL A 57 18.42 12.70 8.65
C VAL A 57 19.95 12.85 8.50
N GLU A 58 20.65 13.31 9.54
CA GLU A 58 22.11 13.40 9.55
C GLU A 58 22.81 12.03 9.52
N ALA A 59 22.17 10.99 10.05
CA ALA A 59 22.65 9.61 9.97
C ALA A 59 22.69 9.10 8.53
N GLY A 60 21.81 9.62 7.66
CA GLY A 60 21.75 9.34 6.22
C GLY A 60 22.77 10.11 5.38
N GLY A 61 23.36 11.21 5.87
CA GLY A 61 24.49 11.90 5.24
C GLY A 61 24.24 12.37 3.81
N ASP A 62 24.91 11.74 2.82
CA ASP A 62 24.69 12.01 1.37
C ASP A 62 23.52 11.17 0.80
N LEU A 63 23.02 10.19 1.56
CA LEU A 63 21.95 9.25 1.23
C LEU A 63 20.64 9.59 1.97
N ARG A 64 20.37 10.88 2.22
CA ARG A 64 19.18 11.34 2.95
C ARG A 64 17.88 10.79 2.34
N ASP A 65 17.80 10.74 1.02
CA ASP A 65 16.65 10.21 0.28
C ASP A 65 16.38 8.72 0.53
N VAL A 66 17.38 7.95 0.94
CA VAL A 66 17.26 6.51 1.23
C VAL A 66 16.84 6.25 2.68
N THR A 67 16.91 7.27 3.55
CA THR A 67 16.63 7.14 4.98
C THR A 67 15.21 6.63 5.28
N PRO A 68 14.14 7.13 4.62
CA PRO A 68 12.79 6.61 4.85
C PRO A 68 12.66 5.12 4.49
N PHE A 69 13.22 4.72 3.34
CA PHE A 69 13.26 3.32 2.93
C PHE A 69 14.03 2.45 3.94
N ALA A 70 15.19 2.92 4.40
CA ALA A 70 16.01 2.18 5.35
C ALA A 70 15.37 2.03 6.74
N LEU A 71 14.51 2.98 7.16
CA LEU A 71 13.72 2.86 8.40
C LEU A 71 12.61 1.81 8.26
N LEU A 72 11.93 1.75 7.12
CA LEU A 72 10.91 0.73 6.86
C LEU A 72 11.52 -0.67 6.77
N GLU A 73 12.71 -0.82 6.18
CA GLU A 73 13.42 -2.12 6.21
C GLU A 73 14.00 -2.43 7.60
N ALA A 74 14.26 -1.43 8.44
CA ALA A 74 14.63 -1.69 9.84
C ALA A 74 13.43 -2.24 10.63
N LYS A 75 12.19 -1.80 10.34
CA LYS A 75 10.96 -2.33 10.91
C LYS A 75 10.81 -3.84 10.64
N THR A 76 10.97 -4.29 9.39
CA THR A 76 10.86 -5.72 9.05
C THR A 76 11.88 -6.59 9.79
N LEU A 77 13.08 -6.06 10.02
CA LEU A 77 14.11 -6.75 10.81
C LEU A 77 13.75 -6.86 12.29
N PHE A 78 13.01 -5.90 12.85
CA PHE A 78 12.52 -5.99 14.23
C PHE A 78 11.34 -6.96 14.35
N GLU A 79 10.42 -6.96 13.39
CA GLU A 79 9.29 -7.90 13.36
C GLU A 79 9.75 -9.35 13.15
N GLY A 80 10.83 -9.57 12.40
CA GLY A 80 11.45 -10.88 12.21
C GLY A 80 12.19 -11.42 13.43
N ASP A 81 12.61 -10.54 14.35
CA ASP A 81 13.28 -10.92 15.60
C ASP A 81 12.26 -11.36 16.64
N ARG A 82 12.16 -12.67 16.88
CA ARG A 82 11.26 -13.26 17.90
C ARG A 82 11.65 -12.99 19.36
N ALA A 83 12.83 -12.43 19.60
CA ALA A 83 13.29 -12.08 20.94
C ALA A 83 12.65 -10.76 21.38
N ASP A 84 11.96 -10.72 22.52
CA ASP A 84 11.22 -9.57 23.05
C ASP A 84 10.22 -8.97 22.03
N GLY A 85 9.18 -9.75 21.70
CA GLY A 85 8.22 -9.42 20.64
C GLY A 85 7.45 -8.11 20.85
N GLU A 86 7.05 -7.80 22.08
CA GLU A 86 6.32 -6.57 22.42
C GLU A 86 7.19 -5.33 22.24
N LEU A 87 8.41 -5.35 22.80
CA LEU A 87 9.40 -4.29 22.62
C LEU A 87 9.82 -4.11 21.15
N ASN A 88 9.96 -5.19 20.38
CA ASN A 88 10.28 -5.09 18.96
C ASN A 88 9.11 -4.55 18.12
N ASN A 89 7.85 -4.83 18.49
CA ASN A 89 6.69 -4.21 17.88
C ASN A 89 6.69 -2.69 18.12
N LEU A 90 6.94 -2.24 19.36
CA LEU A 90 7.08 -0.81 19.68
C LEU A 90 8.22 -0.15 18.90
N ARG A 91 9.37 -0.83 18.76
CA ARG A 91 10.48 -0.35 17.91
C ARG A 91 10.08 -0.27 16.45
N GLY A 92 9.30 -1.22 15.94
CA GLY A 92 8.74 -1.20 14.59
C GLY A 92 7.83 0.01 14.37
N GLN A 93 6.92 0.28 15.30
CA GLN A 93 6.05 1.47 15.27
C GLN A 93 6.87 2.77 15.34
N ALA A 94 7.92 2.82 16.17
CA ALA A 94 8.82 3.97 16.24
C ALA A 94 9.56 4.20 14.90
N CYS A 95 9.96 3.14 14.19
CA CYS A 95 10.55 3.26 12.84
C CYS A 95 9.56 3.90 11.86
N GLU A 96 8.29 3.52 11.92
CA GLU A 96 7.24 4.02 11.04
C GLU A 96 6.96 5.51 11.29
N ILE A 97 6.80 5.92 12.55
CA ILE A 97 6.59 7.31 12.93
C ILE A 97 7.82 8.16 12.59
N LEU A 98 9.04 7.64 12.82
CA LEU A 98 10.28 8.28 12.40
C LEU A 98 10.34 8.46 10.89
N ALA A 99 9.99 7.43 10.11
CA ALA A 99 9.99 7.51 8.66
C ALA A 99 9.05 8.62 8.16
N ARG A 100 7.84 8.71 8.73
CA ARG A 100 6.89 9.79 8.44
C ARG A 100 7.49 11.17 8.72
N ARG A 101 8.08 11.38 9.91
CA ARG A 101 8.65 12.67 10.31
C ARG A 101 9.88 13.05 9.49
N VAL A 102 10.71 12.08 9.11
CA VAL A 102 11.88 12.30 8.22
C VAL A 102 11.40 12.76 6.84
N VAL A 103 10.37 12.13 6.27
CA VAL A 103 9.80 12.57 4.98
C VAL A 103 9.29 14.01 5.08
N TYR A 104 8.53 14.34 6.11
CA TYR A 104 8.09 15.72 6.37
C TYR A 104 9.26 16.72 6.40
N GLN A 105 10.35 16.41 7.11
CA GLN A 105 11.53 17.28 7.16
C GLN A 105 12.21 17.44 5.79
N LEU A 106 12.32 16.37 5.00
CA LEU A 106 12.92 16.42 3.67
C LEU A 106 12.08 17.31 2.73
N PHE A 107 10.76 17.18 2.75
CA PHE A 107 9.85 18.03 1.98
C PHE A 107 9.94 19.50 2.41
N LYS A 108 9.94 19.77 3.73
CA LYS A 108 10.05 21.13 4.29
C LYS A 108 11.38 21.82 3.94
N SER A 109 12.46 21.05 3.83
CA SER A 109 13.80 21.60 3.54
C SER A 109 13.97 22.17 2.12
N GLY A 110 12.94 22.12 1.27
CA GLY A 110 12.95 22.77 -0.04
C GLY A 110 13.78 22.00 -1.07
N TYR A 111 13.49 20.70 -1.21
CA TYR A 111 14.03 19.90 -2.31
C TYR A 111 13.39 20.36 -3.63
N ASP A 112 14.23 20.73 -4.61
CA ASP A 112 13.85 21.23 -5.95
C ASP A 112 12.62 20.51 -6.55
N ASP A 113 11.82 21.26 -7.32
CA ASP A 113 10.55 20.89 -7.97
C ASP A 113 10.57 19.54 -8.75
N GLU A 114 11.74 19.02 -9.13
CA GLU A 114 11.90 17.76 -9.87
C GLU A 114 12.28 16.55 -8.99
N THR A 115 12.76 16.76 -7.76
CA THR A 115 13.32 15.70 -6.90
C THR A 115 12.50 15.39 -5.65
N THR A 116 11.41 16.11 -5.38
CA THR A 116 10.66 16.01 -4.11
C THR A 116 10.11 14.61 -3.82
N PHE A 117 9.66 13.87 -4.84
CA PHE A 117 9.10 12.52 -4.68
C PHE A 117 10.12 11.38 -4.82
N VAL A 118 11.41 11.69 -5.04
CA VAL A 118 12.43 10.66 -5.33
C VAL A 118 12.69 9.77 -4.11
N CYS A 119 12.65 10.33 -2.89
CA CYS A 119 12.83 9.57 -1.65
C CYS A 119 11.74 8.50 -1.43
N LEU A 120 10.54 8.72 -1.96
CA LEU A 120 9.39 7.82 -1.82
C LEU A 120 9.27 6.83 -2.98
N SER A 121 9.51 7.29 -4.20
CA SER A 121 9.19 6.56 -5.43
C SER A 121 10.36 5.75 -5.99
N LYS A 122 11.61 6.10 -5.65
CA LYS A 122 12.79 5.41 -6.17
C LYS A 122 12.90 4.01 -5.59
N ARG A 123 13.18 3.02 -6.46
CA ARG A 123 13.41 1.63 -6.06
C ARG A 123 14.87 1.41 -5.68
N PHE A 124 15.09 0.77 -4.55
CA PHE A 124 16.41 0.43 -4.00
C PHE A 124 16.55 -1.07 -3.86
N CYS A 125 17.79 -1.58 -3.98
CA CYS A 125 18.13 -2.95 -3.62
C CYS A 125 19.01 -2.94 -2.38
N TYR A 126 18.87 -3.95 -1.53
CA TYR A 126 19.79 -4.18 -0.42
C TYR A 126 20.23 -5.65 -0.41
N ILE A 127 21.16 -5.97 0.49
CA ILE A 127 21.63 -7.34 0.70
C ILE A 127 20.93 -7.88 1.93
N ASP A 128 20.16 -8.95 1.75
CA ASP A 128 19.45 -9.65 2.82
C ASP A 128 20.43 -10.38 3.77
N ALA A 129 19.95 -10.81 4.94
CA ALA A 129 20.72 -11.57 5.94
C ALA A 129 21.36 -12.84 5.37
N ARG A 130 20.81 -13.39 4.27
CA ARG A 130 21.34 -14.56 3.54
C ARG A 130 22.44 -14.21 2.52
N GLY A 131 22.85 -12.94 2.42
CA GLY A 131 23.85 -12.47 1.46
C GLY A 131 23.35 -12.30 0.01
N ASN A 132 22.05 -12.50 -0.22
CA ASN A 132 21.42 -12.37 -1.54
C ASN A 132 20.95 -10.93 -1.79
N LYS A 133 21.02 -10.47 -3.04
CA LYS A 133 20.45 -9.17 -3.43
C LYS A 133 18.93 -9.28 -3.49
N THR A 134 18.23 -8.38 -2.80
CA THR A 134 16.77 -8.30 -2.84
C THR A 134 16.28 -7.71 -4.17
N LEU A 135 15.00 -7.92 -4.47
CA LEU A 135 14.35 -7.23 -5.58
C LEU A 135 14.34 -5.72 -5.33
N ALA A 136 14.39 -4.93 -6.40
CA ALA A 136 14.36 -3.48 -6.27
C ALA A 136 12.96 -3.03 -5.82
N THR A 137 12.87 -2.43 -4.64
CA THR A 137 11.61 -2.00 -4.00
C THR A 137 11.71 -0.54 -3.59
N SER A 138 10.65 0.23 -3.75
CA SER A 138 10.59 1.62 -3.30
C SER A 138 10.16 1.75 -1.83
N ALA A 139 10.34 2.93 -1.23
CA ALA A 139 9.83 3.20 0.12
C ALA A 139 8.30 3.01 0.20
N LEU A 140 7.56 3.46 -0.82
CA LEU A 140 6.12 3.26 -0.91
C LEU A 140 5.74 1.78 -1.08
N GLU A 141 6.43 1.05 -1.95
CA GLU A 141 6.18 -0.39 -2.15
C GLU A 141 6.47 -1.19 -0.87
N SER A 142 7.57 -0.87 -0.19
CA SER A 142 7.93 -1.45 1.10
C SER A 142 6.91 -1.13 2.19
N ALA A 143 6.42 0.12 2.26
CA ALA A 143 5.41 0.51 3.23
C ALA A 143 4.06 -0.20 3.00
N VAL A 144 3.68 -0.40 1.73
CA VAL A 144 2.48 -1.16 1.36
C VAL A 144 2.64 -2.64 1.71
N ASP A 145 3.79 -3.25 1.43
CA ASP A 145 4.06 -4.65 1.77
C ASP A 145 4.00 -4.90 3.28
N GLN A 146 4.42 -3.92 4.08
CA GLN A 146 4.41 -3.98 5.54
C GLN A 146 3.09 -3.51 6.17
N SER A 147 2.11 -3.08 5.36
CA SER A 147 0.84 -2.50 5.82
C SER A 147 1.04 -1.37 6.86
N SER A 148 2.02 -0.49 6.62
CA SER A 148 2.39 0.64 7.48
C SER A 148 1.38 1.79 7.34
N ILE A 149 0.23 1.69 8.03
CA ILE A 149 -0.91 2.61 7.91
C ILE A 149 -0.51 4.05 8.25
N THR A 150 0.24 4.27 9.33
CA THR A 150 0.60 5.62 9.83
C THR A 150 1.51 6.35 8.85
N PHE A 151 2.39 5.62 8.17
CA PHE A 151 3.25 6.17 7.13
C PHE A 151 2.47 6.43 5.84
N LEU A 152 1.62 5.49 5.42
CA LEU A 152 0.84 5.63 4.18
C LEU A 152 -0.22 6.72 4.30
N SER A 153 -0.82 6.94 5.48
CA SER A 153 -1.80 8.02 5.71
C SER A 153 -1.17 9.42 5.76
N SER A 154 0.17 9.52 5.78
CA SER A 154 0.84 10.83 5.82
C SER A 154 0.54 11.67 4.57
N PRO A 155 0.37 13.00 4.72
CA PRO A 155 -0.01 13.86 3.60
C PRO A 155 1.05 13.88 2.49
N GLU A 156 2.34 13.72 2.82
CA GLU A 156 3.42 13.66 1.82
C GLU A 156 3.37 12.36 1.03
N ALA A 157 3.12 11.23 1.69
CA ALA A 157 2.95 9.95 1.02
C ALA A 157 1.69 9.99 0.13
N GLN A 158 0.57 10.51 0.64
CA GLN A 158 -0.67 10.67 -0.12
C GLN A 158 -0.49 11.58 -1.33
N ALA A 159 0.20 12.72 -1.20
CA ALA A 159 0.52 13.60 -2.33
C ALA A 159 1.35 12.88 -3.41
N CYS A 160 2.30 12.03 -3.01
CA CYS A 160 3.07 11.22 -3.94
C CYS A 160 2.19 10.16 -4.64
N ILE A 161 1.32 9.50 -3.89
CA ILE A 161 0.38 8.49 -4.41
C ILE A 161 -0.60 9.15 -5.39
N ASP A 162 -1.13 10.32 -5.07
CA ASP A 162 -2.00 11.11 -5.94
C ASP A 162 -1.28 11.55 -7.22
N ALA A 163 0.00 11.93 -7.12
CA ALA A 163 0.82 12.24 -8.28
C ALA A 163 1.04 11.02 -9.19
N ILE A 164 1.18 9.81 -8.62
CA ILE A 164 1.25 8.55 -9.38
C ILE A 164 -0.12 8.21 -9.99
N TRP A 165 -1.20 8.29 -9.20
CA TRP A 165 -2.56 7.99 -9.63
C TRP A 165 -2.99 8.87 -10.80
N THR A 166 -2.73 10.18 -10.71
CA THR A 166 -3.07 11.17 -11.74
C THR A 166 -2.17 11.10 -12.98
N GLY A 167 -1.05 10.36 -12.93
CA GLY A 167 -0.10 10.26 -14.05
C GLY A 167 0.81 11.48 -14.20
N LYS A 168 0.97 12.29 -13.14
CA LYS A 168 2.00 13.33 -13.07
C LYS A 168 3.38 12.70 -12.91
N LEU A 169 3.48 11.62 -12.13
CA LEU A 169 4.66 10.77 -12.04
C LEU A 169 4.44 9.53 -12.92
N VAL A 170 5.28 9.36 -13.93
CA VAL A 170 5.21 8.24 -14.87
C VAL A 170 6.46 7.38 -14.71
N GLN A 171 6.30 6.06 -14.81
CA GLN A 171 7.42 5.14 -14.80
C GLN A 171 8.21 5.24 -16.10
N SER A 172 9.52 5.46 -15.97
CA SER A 172 10.47 5.37 -17.07
C SER A 172 11.33 4.12 -16.91
N TYR A 173 11.41 3.34 -17.99
CA TYR A 173 12.30 2.20 -18.09
C TYR A 173 13.61 2.67 -18.73
N SER A 174 14.69 2.67 -17.96
CA SER A 174 16.03 2.90 -18.52
C SER A 174 16.45 1.69 -19.38
N ASP A 175 17.29 1.92 -20.41
CA ASP A 175 17.72 0.95 -21.44
C ASP A 175 18.36 -0.35 -20.91
N GLY A 176 18.54 -0.48 -19.60
CA GLY A 176 19.02 -1.68 -18.92
C GLY A 176 17.95 -2.57 -18.26
N HIS A 177 16.64 -2.29 -18.34
CA HIS A 177 15.55 -3.11 -17.73
C HIS A 177 15.65 -3.42 -16.22
N HIS A 178 16.67 -2.97 -15.49
CA HIS A 178 16.92 -3.31 -14.09
C HIS A 178 16.56 -2.18 -13.10
N LEU A 179 16.34 -0.96 -13.57
CA LEU A 179 15.92 0.17 -12.75
C LEU A 179 14.68 0.84 -13.36
N VAL A 180 13.55 0.69 -12.66
CA VAL A 180 12.34 1.49 -12.88
C VAL A 180 12.42 2.69 -11.97
N HIS A 181 12.34 3.89 -12.55
CA HIS A 181 12.31 5.14 -11.80
C HIS A 181 11.11 5.96 -12.24
N PHE A 182 10.55 6.73 -11.32
CA PHE A 182 9.44 7.63 -11.61
C PHE A 182 10.01 8.99 -12.02
N VAL A 183 9.53 9.51 -13.14
CA VAL A 183 9.93 10.80 -13.69
C VAL A 183 8.68 11.67 -13.80
N PRO A 184 8.75 12.97 -13.44
CA PRO A 184 7.66 13.88 -13.71
C PRO A 184 7.39 13.94 -15.21
N TRP A 185 6.12 13.82 -15.58
CA TRP A 185 5.73 13.81 -16.97
C TRP A 185 5.84 15.20 -17.59
N GLN A 186 6.46 15.26 -18.75
CA GLN A 186 6.53 16.45 -19.58
C GLN A 186 6.05 16.11 -21.00
N PRO A 187 5.24 16.98 -21.65
CA PRO A 187 4.81 16.76 -23.03
C PRO A 187 6.02 16.77 -23.97
N LYS A 188 6.05 15.85 -24.94
CA LYS A 188 7.17 15.69 -25.91
C LYS A 188 7.47 16.95 -26.72
N HIS A 189 6.44 17.71 -27.03
CA HIS A 189 6.57 19.00 -27.69
C HIS A 189 6.05 20.06 -26.73
N ASN A 190 6.81 21.13 -26.53
CA ASN A 190 6.41 22.28 -25.72
C ASN A 190 5.31 23.13 -26.40
N SER A 191 4.53 22.51 -27.28
CA SER A 191 3.37 23.09 -27.95
C SER A 191 2.13 22.63 -27.21
N ASN A 192 1.22 23.54 -26.86
CA ASN A 192 -0.03 23.20 -26.18
C ASN A 192 -1.07 22.59 -27.14
N SER A 193 -0.65 21.70 -28.04
CA SER A 193 -1.50 21.06 -29.03
C SER A 193 -2.19 19.83 -28.45
N LEU A 194 -3.46 19.63 -28.80
CA LEU A 194 -4.25 18.45 -28.39
C LEU A 194 -3.59 17.13 -28.80
N PHE A 195 -2.90 17.12 -29.94
CA PHE A 195 -2.25 15.92 -30.47
C PHE A 195 -1.02 15.49 -29.66
N ASP A 196 -0.38 16.42 -28.94
CA ASP A 196 0.78 16.10 -28.10
C ASP A 196 0.39 15.30 -26.85
N TYR A 197 -0.88 15.38 -26.43
CA TYR A 197 -1.47 14.59 -25.34
C TYR A 197 -2.03 13.25 -25.83
N PHE A 198 -2.14 13.03 -27.15
CA PHE A 198 -2.69 11.79 -27.72
C PHE A 198 -1.61 10.70 -27.83
N GLU A 199 -1.12 10.26 -26.68
CA GLU A 199 -0.08 9.22 -26.57
C GLU A 199 -0.65 7.94 -25.94
N PRO A 200 -0.58 6.76 -26.61
CA PRO A 200 -1.10 5.50 -26.06
C PRO A 200 -0.52 5.11 -24.70
N ALA A 201 0.71 5.54 -24.39
CA ALA A 201 1.34 5.29 -23.09
C ALA A 201 0.56 5.90 -21.92
N ARG A 202 -0.31 6.90 -22.16
CA ARG A 202 -1.20 7.47 -21.15
C ARG A 202 -2.27 6.50 -20.65
N LEU A 203 -2.61 5.47 -21.44
CA LEU A 203 -3.53 4.43 -21.00
C LEU A 203 -2.96 3.60 -19.83
N ALA A 204 -1.63 3.56 -19.67
CA ALA A 204 -0.97 2.87 -18.57
C ALA A 204 -1.03 3.65 -17.24
N VAL A 205 -1.47 4.91 -17.25
CA VAL A 205 -1.68 5.68 -16.02
C VAL A 205 -2.82 5.03 -15.21
N PRO A 206 -2.65 4.79 -13.89
CA PRO A 206 -3.61 4.06 -13.07
C PRO A 206 -5.04 4.61 -13.17
N ARG A 207 -5.21 5.93 -13.05
CA ARG A 207 -6.53 6.57 -13.13
C ARG A 207 -7.26 6.29 -14.44
N PHE A 208 -6.56 6.42 -15.57
CA PHE A 208 -7.18 6.23 -16.88
C PHE A 208 -7.44 4.77 -17.17
N ASN A 209 -6.47 3.90 -16.84
CA ASN A 209 -6.66 2.47 -16.92
C ASN A 209 -7.91 2.04 -16.15
N TYR A 210 -8.00 2.46 -14.88
CA TYR A 210 -9.13 2.15 -14.01
C TYR A 210 -10.46 2.66 -14.57
N SER A 211 -10.48 3.89 -15.07
CA SER A 211 -11.69 4.49 -15.67
C SER A 211 -12.15 3.74 -16.92
N VAL A 212 -11.23 3.33 -17.79
CA VAL A 212 -11.54 2.56 -19.00
C VAL A 212 -12.05 1.16 -18.62
N SER A 213 -11.41 0.50 -17.64
CA SER A 213 -11.87 -0.79 -17.12
C SER A 213 -13.28 -0.70 -16.52
N LEU A 214 -13.59 0.39 -15.80
CA LEU A 214 -14.94 0.66 -15.29
C LEU A 214 -15.96 0.83 -16.42
N VAL A 215 -15.65 1.64 -17.44
CA VAL A 215 -16.55 1.80 -18.59
C VAL A 215 -16.76 0.47 -19.31
N SER A 216 -15.71 -0.34 -19.47
CA SER A 216 -15.81 -1.69 -20.02
C SER A 216 -16.72 -2.60 -19.18
N TRP A 217 -16.62 -2.52 -17.85
CA TRP A 217 -17.50 -3.25 -16.93
C TRP A 217 -18.98 -2.81 -17.04
N LEU A 218 -19.23 -1.50 -17.17
CA LEU A 218 -20.59 -0.99 -17.41
C LEU A 218 -21.16 -1.48 -18.75
N ILE A 219 -20.31 -1.58 -19.78
CA ILE A 219 -20.70 -2.18 -21.06
C ILE A 219 -21.03 -3.67 -20.87
N LEU A 220 -20.24 -4.42 -20.09
CA LEU A 220 -20.54 -5.82 -19.75
C LEU A 220 -21.92 -5.94 -19.11
N LEU A 221 -22.25 -5.10 -18.13
CA LEU A 221 -23.57 -5.10 -17.47
C LEU A 221 -24.71 -4.79 -18.46
N GLY A 222 -24.49 -3.85 -19.38
CA GLY A 222 -25.44 -3.55 -20.46
C GLY A 222 -25.65 -4.74 -21.39
N VAL A 223 -24.58 -5.35 -21.88
CA VAL A 223 -24.61 -6.54 -22.75
C VAL A 223 -25.24 -7.72 -22.03
N TYR A 224 -24.88 -7.97 -20.78
CA TYR A 224 -25.48 -9.00 -19.93
C TYR A 224 -27.00 -8.80 -19.80
N SER A 225 -27.43 -7.58 -19.52
CA SER A 225 -28.87 -7.27 -19.36
C SER A 225 -29.64 -7.46 -20.66
N ILE A 226 -29.07 -7.12 -21.81
CA ILE A 226 -29.71 -7.33 -23.12
C ILE A 226 -29.72 -8.81 -23.50
N ALA A 227 -28.58 -9.50 -23.33
CA ALA A 227 -28.44 -10.92 -23.67
C ALA A 227 -29.33 -11.84 -22.82
N THR A 228 -29.64 -11.45 -21.58
CA THR A 228 -30.50 -12.24 -20.67
C THR A 228 -32.00 -11.96 -20.81
N GLN A 229 -32.41 -10.92 -21.54
CA GLN A 229 -33.83 -10.57 -21.72
C GLN A 229 -34.61 -11.58 -22.57
N THR A 230 -33.97 -12.19 -23.57
CA THR A 230 -34.65 -13.12 -24.48
C THR A 230 -33.94 -14.46 -24.53
N TYR A 231 -34.67 -15.51 -24.18
CA TYR A 231 -34.23 -16.90 -24.30
C TYR A 231 -34.51 -17.40 -25.73
N SER A 232 -33.89 -16.77 -26.72
CA SER A 232 -33.94 -17.27 -28.10
C SER A 232 -32.62 -17.95 -28.46
N GLY A 233 -32.41 -18.35 -29.72
CA GLY A 233 -31.18 -19.04 -30.14
C GLY A 233 -29.90 -18.23 -29.94
N LEU A 234 -28.78 -18.69 -30.52
CA LEU A 234 -27.51 -17.95 -30.51
C LEU A 234 -27.68 -16.56 -31.15
N ASP A 235 -27.76 -15.53 -30.32
CA ASP A 235 -27.83 -14.14 -30.74
C ASP A 235 -26.44 -13.49 -30.73
N GLY A 236 -26.24 -12.43 -31.52
CA GLY A 236 -24.99 -11.66 -31.53
C GLY A 236 -24.65 -11.11 -30.14
N TRP A 237 -25.67 -10.72 -29.35
CA TRP A 237 -25.49 -10.29 -27.96
C TRP A 237 -25.03 -11.40 -27.04
N GLU A 238 -25.49 -12.64 -27.27
CA GLU A 238 -25.03 -13.80 -26.51
C GLU A 238 -23.55 -14.08 -26.79
N ILE A 239 -23.15 -14.02 -28.07
CA ILE A 239 -21.73 -14.18 -28.45
C ILE A 239 -20.88 -13.08 -27.83
N ALA A 240 -21.34 -11.82 -27.86
CA ALA A 240 -20.66 -10.71 -27.23
C ALA A 240 -20.51 -10.94 -25.72
N LEU A 241 -21.56 -11.37 -25.03
CA LEU A 241 -21.52 -11.68 -23.60
C LEU A 241 -20.44 -12.73 -23.28
N TRP A 242 -20.44 -13.86 -23.99
CA TRP A 242 -19.46 -14.92 -23.75
C TRP A 242 -18.03 -14.48 -24.04
N LEU A 243 -17.82 -13.69 -25.10
CA LEU A 243 -16.51 -13.14 -25.42
C LEU A 243 -16.03 -12.17 -24.33
N MET A 244 -16.94 -11.34 -23.80
CA MET A 244 -16.61 -10.44 -22.70
C MET A 244 -16.28 -11.20 -21.41
N LEU A 245 -17.12 -12.16 -21.01
CA LEU A 245 -16.90 -12.99 -19.82
C LEU A 245 -15.58 -13.77 -19.93
N ALA A 246 -15.26 -14.32 -21.09
CA ALA A 246 -13.98 -14.99 -21.32
C ALA A 246 -12.78 -14.06 -21.10
N GLY A 247 -12.91 -12.77 -21.48
CA GLY A 247 -11.88 -11.75 -21.22
C GLY A 247 -11.66 -11.49 -19.75
N TYR A 248 -12.73 -11.36 -18.97
CA TYR A 248 -12.62 -11.18 -17.53
C TYR A 248 -12.03 -12.41 -16.84
N ILE A 249 -12.49 -13.63 -17.19
CA ILE A 249 -11.96 -14.88 -16.62
C ILE A 249 -10.45 -15.03 -16.90
N ILE A 250 -9.98 -14.68 -18.10
CA ILE A 250 -8.54 -14.75 -18.44
C ILE A 250 -7.74 -13.71 -17.66
N ASP A 251 -8.26 -12.50 -17.52
CA ASP A 251 -7.61 -11.42 -16.76
C ASP A 251 -7.47 -11.80 -15.28
N ASP A 252 -8.57 -12.27 -14.69
CA ASP A 252 -8.59 -12.76 -13.32
C ASP A 252 -7.64 -13.95 -13.17
N LEU A 253 -7.68 -14.96 -14.05
CA LEU A 253 -6.78 -16.12 -13.99
C LEU A 253 -5.29 -15.71 -14.05
N ASN A 254 -4.94 -14.72 -14.88
CA ASN A 254 -3.58 -14.18 -14.93
C ASN A 254 -3.21 -13.49 -13.60
N ARG A 255 -4.13 -12.72 -13.02
CA ARG A 255 -3.95 -12.09 -11.70
C ARG A 255 -3.76 -13.14 -10.60
N TRP A 256 -4.57 -14.20 -10.60
CA TRP A 256 -4.43 -15.35 -9.70
C TRP A 256 -3.05 -16.01 -9.80
N TRP A 257 -2.58 -16.24 -11.03
CA TRP A 257 -1.27 -16.85 -11.26
C TRP A 257 -0.12 -15.98 -10.74
N LYS A 258 -0.25 -14.65 -10.89
CA LYS A 258 0.75 -13.67 -10.42
C LYS A 258 0.81 -13.59 -8.88
N VAL A 259 -0.31 -13.73 -8.17
CA VAL A 259 -0.41 -13.49 -6.71
C VAL A 259 0.19 -14.60 -5.84
N ARG A 260 0.35 -15.84 -6.35
CA ARG A 260 1.11 -16.97 -5.77
C ARG A 260 1.32 -16.99 -4.23
N GLY A 261 0.24 -16.88 -3.44
CA GLY A 261 0.30 -16.95 -1.97
C GLY A 261 -1.10 -17.00 -1.32
N LEU A 262 -1.25 -17.79 -0.25
CA LEU A 262 -2.49 -17.88 0.56
C LEU A 262 -2.66 -16.69 1.52
N GLU A 263 -1.60 -15.93 1.75
CA GLU A 263 -1.56 -14.80 2.68
C GLU A 263 -2.28 -13.54 2.14
N ALA A 264 -2.65 -13.53 0.86
CA ALA A 264 -3.32 -12.41 0.18
C ALA A 264 -4.80 -12.70 -0.17
N LEU A 265 -5.48 -13.58 0.56
CA LEU A 265 -6.90 -13.86 0.34
C LEU A 265 -7.78 -12.69 0.78
N SER A 266 -8.17 -11.84 -0.18
CA SER A 266 -9.16 -10.79 0.02
C SER A 266 -10.59 -11.33 -0.17
N ILE A 267 -11.58 -10.76 0.55
CA ILE A 267 -13.00 -11.07 0.32
C ILE A 267 -13.39 -10.84 -1.14
N TRP A 268 -12.87 -9.77 -1.73
CA TRP A 268 -13.11 -9.44 -3.14
C TRP A 268 -12.61 -10.50 -4.10
N LEU A 269 -11.48 -11.12 -3.76
CA LEU A 269 -10.87 -12.18 -4.52
C LEU A 269 -11.76 -13.43 -4.50
N ILE A 270 -12.37 -13.76 -3.34
CA ILE A 270 -13.33 -14.87 -3.22
C ILE A 270 -14.56 -14.63 -4.11
N ILE A 271 -15.08 -13.41 -4.11
CA ILE A 271 -16.20 -13.02 -4.98
C ILE A 271 -15.83 -13.17 -6.45
N ASP A 272 -14.62 -12.74 -6.84
CA ASP A 272 -14.10 -12.89 -8.20
C ASP A 272 -14.03 -14.38 -8.62
N VAL A 273 -13.49 -15.28 -7.77
CA VAL A 273 -13.51 -16.74 -8.06
C VAL A 273 -14.92 -17.25 -8.25
N LEU A 274 -15.84 -16.89 -7.35
CA LEU A 274 -17.19 -17.42 -7.38
C LEU A 274 -17.91 -16.98 -8.66
N GLN A 275 -17.69 -15.74 -9.08
CA GLN A 275 -18.13 -15.22 -10.36
C GLN A 275 -17.56 -16.03 -11.53
N ASP A 276 -16.25 -16.28 -11.54
CA ASP A 276 -15.57 -17.02 -12.61
C ASP A 276 -16.02 -18.49 -12.70
N ILE A 277 -16.22 -19.15 -11.55
CA ILE A 277 -16.73 -20.52 -11.47
C ILE A 277 -18.14 -20.57 -12.05
N LEU A 278 -19.03 -19.66 -11.64
CA LEU A 278 -20.41 -19.62 -12.12
C LEU A 278 -20.47 -19.31 -13.62
N ALA A 279 -19.67 -18.35 -14.10
CA ALA A 279 -19.59 -17.99 -15.51
C ALA A 279 -19.06 -19.16 -16.36
N THR A 280 -17.99 -19.83 -15.90
CA THR A 280 -17.41 -20.99 -16.59
C THR A 280 -18.38 -22.18 -16.58
N ALA A 281 -19.07 -22.44 -15.47
CA ALA A 281 -20.07 -23.50 -15.38
C ALA A 281 -21.26 -23.23 -16.32
N ALA A 282 -21.75 -21.99 -16.36
CA ALA A 282 -22.81 -21.59 -17.28
C ALA A 282 -22.38 -21.77 -18.74
N PHE A 283 -21.15 -21.38 -19.09
CA PHE A 283 -20.60 -21.57 -20.43
C PHE A 283 -20.46 -23.06 -20.78
N ALA A 284 -19.93 -23.89 -19.88
CA ALA A 284 -19.77 -25.32 -20.11
C ALA A 284 -21.13 -26.01 -20.37
N VAL A 285 -22.15 -25.70 -19.56
CA VAL A 285 -23.52 -26.19 -19.78
C VAL A 285 -24.08 -25.68 -21.11
N ARG A 286 -23.77 -24.43 -21.48
CA ARG A 286 -24.21 -23.86 -22.75
C ARG A 286 -23.60 -24.57 -23.95
N VAL A 287 -22.32 -24.93 -23.87
CA VAL A 287 -21.64 -25.75 -24.90
C VAL A 287 -22.28 -27.14 -24.98
N VAL A 288 -22.59 -27.77 -23.85
CA VAL A 288 -23.29 -29.07 -23.80
C VAL A 288 -24.66 -29.01 -24.48
N SER A 289 -25.40 -27.91 -24.32
CA SER A 289 -26.68 -27.70 -25.02
C SER A 289 -26.55 -27.76 -26.55
N PHE A 290 -25.41 -27.38 -27.14
CA PHE A 290 -25.17 -27.50 -28.58
C PHE A 290 -24.72 -28.88 -29.05
N ILE A 291 -24.20 -29.71 -28.14
CA ILE A 291 -23.70 -31.06 -28.48
C ILE A 291 -24.87 -32.04 -28.67
N TYR A 292 -25.97 -31.86 -27.92
CA TYR A 292 -27.15 -32.71 -28.07
C TYR A 292 -28.01 -32.25 -29.25
N GLU A 293 -28.25 -33.15 -30.21
CA GLU A 293 -29.14 -32.92 -31.37
C GLU A 293 -30.63 -32.96 -31.00
N ASP A 294 -30.98 -33.57 -29.86
CA ASP A 294 -32.37 -33.69 -29.40
C ASP A 294 -32.87 -32.37 -28.78
N VAL A 295 -34.02 -31.89 -29.26
CA VAL A 295 -34.60 -30.58 -28.92
C VAL A 295 -34.96 -30.51 -27.44
N ASP A 296 -35.47 -31.60 -26.86
CA ASP A 296 -35.89 -31.65 -25.46
C ASP A 296 -34.69 -31.59 -24.51
N HIS A 297 -33.60 -32.26 -24.85
CA HIS A 297 -32.36 -32.22 -24.07
C HIS A 297 -31.64 -30.88 -24.24
N SER A 298 -31.54 -30.37 -25.47
CA SER A 298 -30.89 -29.08 -25.76
C SER A 298 -31.56 -27.93 -25.01
N THR A 299 -32.90 -27.86 -25.02
CA THR A 299 -33.66 -26.82 -24.31
C THR A 299 -33.53 -26.93 -22.79
N LYS A 300 -33.42 -28.15 -22.23
CA LYS A 300 -33.19 -28.34 -20.80
C LYS A 300 -31.84 -27.79 -20.36
N TYR A 301 -30.77 -28.09 -21.09
CA TYR A 301 -29.42 -27.60 -20.76
C TYR A 301 -29.30 -26.10 -21.01
N GLN A 302 -29.91 -25.58 -22.08
CA GLN A 302 -29.96 -24.15 -22.31
C GLN A 302 -30.66 -23.44 -21.13
N ARG A 303 -31.78 -23.97 -20.62
CA ARG A 303 -32.47 -23.38 -19.45
C ARG A 303 -31.57 -23.37 -18.22
N LEU A 304 -30.83 -24.47 -17.99
CA LEU A 304 -29.90 -24.58 -16.87
C LEU A 304 -28.75 -23.57 -16.99
N ALA A 305 -28.20 -23.36 -18.19
CA ALA A 305 -27.16 -22.36 -18.43
C ALA A 305 -27.64 -20.95 -18.08
N PHE A 306 -28.86 -20.57 -18.52
CA PHE A 306 -29.45 -19.27 -18.19
C PHE A 306 -29.84 -19.14 -16.70
N GLN A 307 -30.20 -20.24 -16.03
CA GLN A 307 -30.41 -20.24 -14.58
C GLN A 307 -29.10 -19.98 -13.82
N LEU A 308 -28.00 -20.62 -14.22
CA LEU A 308 -26.67 -20.33 -13.66
C LEU A 308 -26.24 -18.88 -13.94
N LEU A 309 -26.52 -18.38 -15.15
CA LEU A 309 -26.26 -16.99 -15.51
C LEU A 309 -27.12 -16.00 -14.71
N ALA A 310 -28.32 -16.38 -14.29
CA ALA A 310 -29.14 -15.60 -13.37
C ALA A 310 -28.56 -15.60 -11.93
N CYS A 311 -28.00 -16.73 -11.48
CA CYS A 311 -27.26 -16.79 -10.22
C CYS A 311 -25.98 -15.94 -10.24
N LEU A 312 -25.40 -15.71 -11.42
CA LEU A 312 -24.24 -14.83 -11.61
C LEU A 312 -24.58 -13.33 -11.44
N ALA A 313 -25.83 -12.94 -11.68
CA ALA A 313 -26.23 -11.52 -11.73
C ALA A 313 -25.85 -10.72 -10.47
N PRO A 314 -26.19 -11.18 -9.25
CA PRO A 314 -25.89 -10.43 -8.03
C PRO A 314 -24.38 -10.16 -7.86
N PHE A 315 -23.53 -11.10 -8.28
CA PHE A 315 -22.08 -10.94 -8.22
C PHE A 315 -21.57 -9.89 -9.21
N LEU A 316 -22.08 -9.89 -10.44
CA LEU A 316 -21.72 -8.88 -11.45
C LEU A 316 -22.10 -7.46 -10.99
N TRP A 317 -23.26 -7.31 -10.36
CA TRP A 317 -23.71 -6.04 -9.79
C TRP A 317 -22.92 -5.65 -8.53
N MET A 318 -22.59 -6.60 -7.67
CA MET A 318 -21.76 -6.37 -6.48
C MET A 318 -20.37 -5.85 -6.86
N GLN A 319 -19.81 -6.28 -7.99
CA GLN A 319 -18.55 -5.77 -8.52
C GLN A 319 -18.57 -4.25 -8.75
N LEU A 320 -19.74 -3.65 -8.99
CA LEU A 320 -19.86 -2.19 -9.15
C LEU A 320 -19.52 -1.45 -7.83
N LEU A 321 -19.66 -2.10 -6.67
CA LEU A 321 -19.21 -1.52 -5.40
C LEU A 321 -17.70 -1.32 -5.39
N LYS A 322 -16.92 -2.28 -5.94
CA LYS A 322 -15.47 -2.09 -6.14
C LYS A 322 -15.19 -0.92 -7.05
N ALA A 323 -16.01 -0.66 -8.06
CA ALA A 323 -15.78 0.50 -8.92
C ALA A 323 -15.88 1.84 -8.17
N THR A 324 -16.78 1.91 -7.18
CA THR A 324 -17.05 3.14 -6.41
C THR A 324 -16.05 3.42 -5.29
N ASP A 325 -15.13 2.50 -5.01
CA ASP A 325 -14.15 2.63 -3.93
C ASP A 325 -13.16 3.79 -4.10
N VAL A 326 -12.97 4.29 -5.32
CA VAL A 326 -12.06 5.41 -5.63
C VAL A 326 -12.61 6.73 -5.10
N PHE A 327 -13.92 6.84 -4.93
CA PHE A 327 -14.53 8.02 -4.34
C PHE A 327 -14.37 7.96 -2.83
N LYS A 328 -13.64 8.90 -2.24
CA LYS A 328 -13.35 8.95 -0.79
C LYS A 328 -14.57 8.60 0.07
N PHE A 329 -15.72 9.25 -0.16
CA PHE A 329 -16.94 8.99 0.61
C PHE A 329 -17.45 7.53 0.52
N PHE A 330 -17.56 6.99 -0.70
CA PHE A 330 -18.06 5.62 -0.90
C PHE A 330 -17.02 4.57 -0.49
N GLY A 331 -15.74 4.82 -0.78
CA GLY A 331 -14.63 3.96 -0.39
C GLY A 331 -14.51 3.83 1.13
N LEU A 332 -14.67 4.94 1.86
CA LEU A 332 -14.69 4.93 3.33
C LEU A 332 -15.80 4.00 3.85
N ILE A 333 -17.03 4.22 3.40
CA ILE A 333 -18.19 3.43 3.85
C ILE A 333 -18.04 1.95 3.47
N LEU A 334 -17.59 1.67 2.25
CA LEU A 334 -17.42 0.30 1.76
C LEU A 334 -16.32 -0.43 2.53
N GLN A 335 -15.20 0.23 2.78
CA GLN A 335 -14.09 -0.35 3.55
C GLN A 335 -14.50 -0.55 5.01
N SER A 336 -15.24 0.39 5.60
CA SER A 336 -15.80 0.22 6.94
C SER A 336 -16.74 -0.98 7.02
N LEU A 337 -17.66 -1.12 6.05
CA LEU A 337 -18.58 -2.26 6.01
C LEU A 337 -17.84 -3.60 5.91
N VAL A 338 -16.84 -3.69 5.05
CA VAL A 338 -16.06 -4.93 4.86
C VAL A 338 -15.21 -5.24 6.10
N GLY A 339 -14.59 -4.24 6.72
CA GLY A 339 -13.81 -4.42 7.95
C GLY A 339 -14.67 -4.92 9.11
N MET A 340 -15.85 -4.34 9.30
CA MET A 340 -16.81 -4.80 10.32
C MET A 340 -17.24 -6.26 10.12
N LEU A 341 -17.45 -6.69 8.86
CA LEU A 341 -17.79 -8.07 8.54
C LEU A 341 -16.63 -9.04 8.83
N GLN A 342 -15.39 -8.59 8.66
CA GLN A 342 -14.21 -9.39 9.02
C GLN A 342 -14.08 -9.55 10.53
N GLU A 343 -14.25 -8.47 11.30
CA GLU A 343 -14.18 -8.50 12.77
C GLU A 343 -15.28 -9.36 13.39
N THR A 344 -16.50 -9.26 12.84
CA THR A 344 -17.65 -10.05 13.31
C THR A 344 -17.72 -11.45 12.68
N GLY A 345 -16.80 -11.80 11.78
CA GLY A 345 -16.81 -13.05 11.03
C GLY A 345 -16.78 -14.31 11.90
N ILE A 346 -16.04 -14.29 13.01
CA ILE A 346 -16.00 -15.41 13.98
C ILE A 346 -17.39 -15.64 14.59
N PHE A 347 -18.12 -14.55 14.87
CA PHE A 347 -19.48 -14.64 15.39
C PHE A 347 -20.45 -15.22 14.35
N LEU A 348 -20.27 -14.89 13.07
CA LEU A 348 -21.05 -15.49 11.98
C LEU A 348 -20.80 -17.00 11.85
N VAL A 349 -19.57 -17.47 12.12
CA VAL A 349 -19.28 -18.91 12.19
C VAL A 349 -20.03 -19.57 13.36
N LEU A 350 -20.05 -18.94 14.54
CA LEU A 350 -20.83 -19.42 15.69
C LEU A 350 -22.33 -19.52 15.35
N LEU A 351 -22.86 -18.51 14.65
CA LEU A 351 -24.26 -18.47 14.18
C LEU A 351 -24.60 -19.68 13.32
N VAL A 352 -23.75 -19.98 12.33
CA VAL A 352 -23.91 -21.13 11.44
C VAL A 352 -23.76 -22.45 12.20
N LEU A 353 -22.79 -22.56 13.12
CA LEU A 353 -22.55 -23.77 13.90
C LEU A 353 -23.75 -24.12 14.79
N VAL A 354 -24.35 -23.12 15.44
CA VAL A 354 -25.59 -23.29 16.21
C VAL A 354 -26.71 -23.74 15.28
N GLY A 355 -26.88 -23.10 14.11
CA GLY A 355 -27.85 -23.49 13.10
C GLY A 355 -27.71 -24.95 12.66
N ILE A 356 -26.48 -25.42 12.40
CA ILE A 356 -26.19 -26.82 12.05
C ILE A 356 -26.56 -27.78 13.20
N GLY A 357 -26.27 -27.41 14.45
CA GLY A 357 -26.64 -28.22 15.62
C GLY A 357 -28.15 -28.42 15.73
N PHE A 358 -28.94 -27.35 15.52
CA PHE A 358 -30.40 -27.44 15.48
C PHE A 358 -30.92 -28.19 14.25
N ALA A 359 -30.26 -28.05 13.09
CA ALA A 359 -30.57 -28.82 11.89
C ALA A 359 -30.41 -30.32 12.12
N GLN A 360 -29.31 -30.72 12.77
CA GLN A 360 -29.05 -32.10 13.12
C GLN A 360 -30.08 -32.64 14.11
N ALA A 361 -30.49 -31.84 15.10
CA ALA A 361 -31.49 -32.24 16.07
C ALA A 361 -32.87 -32.47 15.44
N LEU A 362 -33.32 -31.58 14.54
CA LEU A 362 -34.56 -31.75 13.78
C LEU A 362 -34.49 -32.96 12.83
N TYR A 363 -33.35 -33.15 12.18
CA TYR A 363 -33.12 -34.33 11.33
C TYR A 363 -33.19 -35.64 12.12
N SER A 364 -32.65 -35.67 13.33
CA SER A 364 -32.74 -36.83 14.22
C SER A 364 -34.17 -37.11 14.69
N LEU A 365 -35.01 -36.08 14.80
CA LEU A 365 -36.39 -36.23 15.22
C LEU A 365 -37.25 -36.82 14.11
N ASP A 366 -37.09 -36.36 12.86
CA ASP A 366 -37.76 -36.96 11.70
C ASP A 366 -37.37 -38.43 11.50
N ALA A 367 -36.08 -38.76 11.69
CA ALA A 367 -35.62 -40.15 11.66
C ALA A 367 -36.27 -41.02 12.74
N ALA A 368 -36.56 -40.47 13.93
CA ALA A 368 -37.21 -41.20 15.02
C ALA A 368 -38.70 -41.49 14.73
N ASP A 369 -39.37 -40.61 13.99
CA ASP A 369 -40.78 -40.78 13.60
C ASP A 369 -40.99 -41.61 12.32
N GLY A 370 -39.91 -42.20 11.80
CA GLY A 370 -39.95 -43.08 10.63
C GLY A 370 -39.83 -42.36 9.28
N GLY A 371 -39.31 -41.12 9.26
CA GLY A 371 -39.05 -40.36 8.03
C GLY A 371 -40.35 -39.99 7.31
N ARG A 372 -41.26 -39.31 8.02
CA ARG A 372 -42.60 -38.98 7.52
C ARG A 372 -42.58 -37.88 6.46
N THR A 373 -41.50 -37.10 6.41
CA THR A 373 -41.38 -35.95 5.51
C THR A 373 -40.63 -36.30 4.23
N GLU A 374 -41.28 -36.13 3.07
CA GLU A 374 -40.62 -36.20 1.78
C GLU A 374 -39.70 -34.97 1.63
N ASN A 375 -38.38 -35.20 1.51
CA ASN A 375 -37.35 -34.14 1.48
C ASN A 375 -37.17 -33.34 2.80
N ALA A 376 -37.21 -34.03 3.95
CA ALA A 376 -36.94 -33.49 5.29
C ALA A 376 -35.79 -32.47 5.34
N THR A 377 -34.67 -32.78 4.68
CA THR A 377 -33.47 -31.94 4.66
C THR A 377 -33.70 -30.56 4.06
N HIS A 378 -34.49 -30.48 2.98
CA HIS A 378 -34.81 -29.20 2.33
C HIS A 378 -35.71 -28.35 3.25
N ALA A 379 -36.75 -28.95 3.82
CA ALA A 379 -37.65 -28.26 4.74
C ALA A 379 -36.93 -27.74 5.99
N ILE A 380 -36.08 -28.56 6.62
CA ILE A 380 -35.28 -28.16 7.79
C ILE A 380 -34.35 -27.00 7.44
N VAL A 381 -33.57 -27.12 6.36
CA VAL A 381 -32.61 -26.08 5.96
C VAL A 381 -33.33 -24.78 5.62
N GLN A 382 -34.44 -24.84 4.88
CA GLN A 382 -35.22 -23.66 4.53
C GLN A 382 -35.79 -22.96 5.77
N THR A 383 -36.29 -23.72 6.75
CA THR A 383 -36.86 -23.18 8.00
C THR A 383 -35.81 -22.47 8.83
N LEU A 384 -34.67 -23.14 9.03
CA LEU A 384 -33.57 -22.60 9.83
C LEU A 384 -32.95 -21.38 9.15
N LEU A 385 -32.77 -21.42 7.83
CA LEU A 385 -32.25 -20.29 7.05
C LEU A 385 -33.23 -19.11 7.05
N SER A 386 -34.53 -19.36 6.92
CA SER A 386 -35.55 -18.30 7.00
C SER A 386 -35.61 -17.69 8.40
N GLY A 387 -35.44 -18.51 9.45
CA GLY A 387 -35.30 -18.05 10.83
C GLY A 387 -34.05 -17.21 11.05
N LEU A 388 -32.90 -17.61 10.49
CA LEU A 388 -31.64 -16.88 10.52
C LEU A 388 -31.77 -15.48 9.88
N LEU A 389 -32.52 -15.38 8.78
CA LEU A 389 -32.73 -14.13 8.04
C LEU A 389 -33.89 -13.26 8.59
N GLY A 390 -34.54 -13.69 9.68
CA GLY A 390 -35.67 -12.96 10.29
C GLY A 390 -36.98 -13.05 9.49
N GLY A 391 -37.08 -13.94 8.51
CA GLY A 391 -38.27 -14.15 7.66
C GLY A 391 -39.44 -14.87 8.35
N GLY A 392 -39.30 -15.17 9.64
CA GLY A 392 -40.26 -15.97 10.40
C GLY A 392 -40.04 -17.47 10.17
N GLN A 393 -40.23 -18.26 11.22
CA GLN A 393 -40.20 -19.71 11.15
C GLN A 393 -41.62 -20.19 10.84
N SER A 394 -41.81 -20.94 9.76
CA SER A 394 -43.12 -21.48 9.40
C SER A 394 -43.55 -22.51 10.43
N LEU A 395 -44.56 -22.15 11.24
CA LEU A 395 -45.16 -23.01 12.25
C LEU A 395 -45.78 -24.28 11.64
N ASP A 396 -46.08 -24.26 10.34
CA ASP A 396 -46.62 -25.41 9.59
C ASP A 396 -45.67 -26.63 9.62
N ILE A 397 -44.37 -26.39 9.76
CA ILE A 397 -43.34 -27.44 9.86
C ILE A 397 -43.36 -28.10 11.25
N ILE A 398 -43.91 -27.46 12.29
CA ILE A 398 -44.07 -28.06 13.61
C ILE A 398 -45.04 -29.25 13.57
N GLU A 399 -45.99 -29.26 12.63
CA GLU A 399 -46.94 -30.37 12.45
C GLU A 399 -46.32 -31.56 11.70
N GLU A 400 -45.28 -31.30 10.90
CA GLU A 400 -44.58 -32.31 10.09
C GLU A 400 -43.52 -33.08 10.88
N PHE A 401 -42.90 -32.45 11.89
CA PHE A 401 -41.83 -33.02 12.71
C PHE A 401 -42.34 -33.35 14.11
N GLY A 402 -41.99 -34.52 14.65
CA GLY A 402 -42.50 -35.09 15.91
C GLY A 402 -42.89 -34.14 17.04
N GLN A 403 -44.20 -33.99 17.24
CA GLN A 403 -44.73 -33.30 18.41
C GLN A 403 -44.55 -34.16 19.67
N PRO A 404 -44.16 -33.57 20.82
CA PRO A 404 -44.03 -32.14 21.12
C PRO A 404 -42.58 -31.59 21.06
N PHE A 405 -41.59 -32.43 20.77
CA PHE A 405 -40.18 -32.03 20.90
C PHE A 405 -39.73 -31.06 19.79
N SER A 406 -40.32 -31.15 18.59
CA SER A 406 -40.06 -30.22 17.49
C SER A 406 -40.40 -28.77 17.86
N GLU A 407 -41.56 -28.57 18.49
CA GLU A 407 -42.04 -27.26 18.93
C GLU A 407 -41.11 -26.63 19.96
N ILE A 408 -40.72 -27.39 20.98
CA ILE A 408 -39.79 -26.91 22.03
C ILE A 408 -38.44 -26.56 21.42
N LEU A 409 -37.92 -27.40 20.52
CA LEU A 409 -36.63 -27.20 19.89
C LEU A 409 -36.62 -25.96 18.98
N LEU A 410 -37.71 -25.74 18.23
CA LEU A 410 -37.85 -24.59 17.34
C LEU A 410 -38.03 -23.27 18.12
N TYR A 411 -38.79 -23.26 19.22
CA TYR A 411 -38.84 -22.10 20.12
C TYR A 411 -37.50 -21.82 20.80
N ALA A 412 -36.79 -22.85 21.26
CA ALA A 412 -35.45 -22.69 21.82
C ALA A 412 -34.48 -22.14 20.78
N TYR A 413 -34.54 -22.63 19.53
CA TYR A 413 -33.76 -22.11 18.42
C TYR A 413 -34.10 -20.63 18.15
N SER A 414 -35.38 -20.27 18.01
CA SER A 414 -35.82 -18.89 17.81
C SER A 414 -35.32 -17.95 18.92
N LEU A 415 -35.42 -18.38 20.17
CA LEU A 415 -34.93 -17.62 21.32
C LEU A 415 -33.41 -17.43 21.25
N ILE A 416 -32.64 -18.49 20.99
CA ILE A 416 -31.19 -18.39 20.87
C ILE A 416 -30.77 -17.53 19.66
N GLN A 417 -31.41 -17.75 18.52
CA GLN A 417 -31.10 -17.11 17.24
C GLN A 417 -31.47 -15.62 17.22
N VAL A 418 -32.73 -15.30 17.52
CA VAL A 418 -33.29 -13.95 17.37
C VAL A 418 -32.96 -13.09 18.58
N LEU A 419 -33.14 -13.60 19.81
CA LEU A 419 -32.97 -12.80 21.02
C LEU A 419 -31.51 -12.66 21.44
N PHE A 420 -30.71 -13.71 21.33
CA PHE A 420 -29.31 -13.67 21.76
C PHE A 420 -28.36 -13.39 20.60
N LEU A 421 -28.26 -14.34 19.66
CA LEU A 421 -27.23 -14.30 18.62
C LEU A 421 -27.34 -13.05 17.75
N THR A 422 -28.52 -12.77 17.19
CA THR A 422 -28.72 -11.61 16.30
C THR A 422 -28.52 -10.28 17.02
N ASN A 423 -28.99 -10.13 18.26
CA ASN A 423 -28.80 -8.90 19.04
C ASN A 423 -27.34 -8.67 19.42
N ILE A 424 -26.60 -9.73 19.79
CA ILE A 424 -25.16 -9.64 20.05
C ILE A 424 -24.42 -9.30 18.75
N LEU A 425 -24.80 -9.89 17.62
CA LEU A 425 -24.21 -9.55 16.31
C LEU A 425 -24.40 -8.07 15.99
N VAL A 426 -25.61 -7.52 16.18
CA VAL A 426 -25.87 -6.09 15.98
C VAL A 426 -25.02 -5.23 16.92
N ALA A 427 -24.86 -5.62 18.18
CA ALA A 427 -24.01 -4.91 19.13
C ALA A 427 -22.53 -4.92 18.74
N LEU A 428 -22.01 -6.09 18.32
CA LEU A 428 -20.64 -6.23 17.84
C LEU A 428 -20.39 -5.44 16.56
N LEU A 429 -21.34 -5.46 15.62
CA LEU A 429 -21.27 -4.63 14.41
C LEU A 429 -21.23 -3.14 14.76
N ASN A 430 -22.05 -2.67 15.71
CA ASN A 430 -22.04 -1.26 16.09
C ASN A 430 -20.72 -0.84 16.78
N ASN A 431 -20.13 -1.72 17.59
CA ASN A 431 -18.84 -1.47 18.21
C ASN A 431 -17.73 -1.41 17.15
N ALA A 432 -17.64 -2.44 16.31
CA ALA A 432 -16.71 -2.51 15.19
C ALA A 432 -16.84 -1.29 14.25
N TYR A 433 -18.07 -0.85 13.97
CA TYR A 433 -18.31 0.36 13.17
C TYR A 433 -17.71 1.60 13.80
N SER A 434 -17.90 1.78 15.11
CA SER A 434 -17.44 2.98 15.82
C SER A 434 -15.92 3.06 15.85
N ASP A 435 -15.27 1.93 16.12
CA ASP A 435 -13.81 1.81 16.13
C ASP A 435 -13.24 2.04 14.73
N LEU A 436 -13.82 1.40 13.72
CA LEU A 436 -13.34 1.49 12.33
C LEU A 436 -13.60 2.85 11.68
N VAL A 437 -14.66 3.57 12.09
CA VAL A 437 -14.93 4.94 11.62
C VAL A 437 -13.95 5.95 12.22
N ALA A 438 -13.48 5.74 13.45
CA ALA A 438 -12.50 6.63 14.08
C ALA A 438 -11.18 6.69 13.30
N ASP A 439 -10.73 5.55 12.76
CA ASP A 439 -9.49 5.42 11.98
C ASP A 439 -9.71 5.41 10.46
N ALA A 440 -10.93 5.71 9.99
CA ALA A 440 -11.33 5.42 8.62
C ALA A 440 -10.56 6.26 7.58
N ASP A 441 -10.25 7.52 7.87
CA ASP A 441 -9.50 8.38 6.94
C ASP A 441 -8.09 7.83 6.68
N ASP A 442 -7.40 7.40 7.74
CA ASP A 442 -6.06 6.82 7.66
C ASP A 442 -6.09 5.44 7.00
N ALA A 443 -7.07 4.61 7.35
CA ALA A 443 -7.30 3.32 6.73
C ALA A 443 -7.63 3.44 5.23
N PHE A 444 -8.45 4.43 4.84
CA PHE A 444 -8.76 4.72 3.44
C PHE A 444 -7.51 5.19 2.68
N GLY A 445 -6.70 6.08 3.28
CA GLY A 445 -5.44 6.52 2.70
C GLY A 445 -4.49 5.34 2.43
N ALA A 446 -4.32 4.44 3.40
CA ALA A 446 -3.50 3.24 3.24
C ALA A 446 -4.08 2.26 2.20
N TYR A 447 -5.40 2.10 2.16
CA TYR A 447 -6.09 1.30 1.15
C TYR A 447 -5.86 1.86 -0.27
N PHE A 448 -6.06 3.17 -0.45
CA PHE A 448 -5.85 3.84 -1.72
C PHE A 448 -4.40 3.79 -2.19
N ALA A 449 -3.44 3.90 -1.24
CA ALA A 449 -2.03 3.69 -1.49
C ALA A 449 -1.74 2.28 -2.02
N THR A 450 -2.25 1.27 -1.31
CA THR A 450 -2.08 -0.14 -1.66
C THR A 450 -2.66 -0.44 -3.05
N LYS A 451 -3.84 0.10 -3.35
CA LYS A 451 -4.48 -0.04 -4.66
C LYS A 451 -3.65 0.62 -5.77
N THR A 452 -3.20 1.85 -5.57
CA THR A 452 -2.43 2.60 -6.57
C THR A 452 -1.07 1.96 -6.83
N ILE A 453 -0.34 1.60 -5.77
CA ILE A 453 0.96 0.93 -5.90
C ILE A 453 0.80 -0.47 -6.50
N GLY A 454 -0.27 -1.20 -6.15
CA GLY A 454 -0.59 -2.50 -6.76
C GLY A 454 -0.74 -2.43 -8.29
N LEU A 455 -1.39 -1.38 -8.81
CA LEU A 455 -1.53 -1.14 -10.25
C LEU A 455 -0.20 -0.81 -10.95
N VAL A 456 0.79 -0.35 -10.19
CA VAL A 456 2.04 0.24 -10.68
C VAL A 456 3.24 -0.68 -10.43
N ARG A 457 3.12 -1.69 -9.56
CA ARG A 457 4.22 -2.60 -9.18
C ARG A 457 4.70 -3.45 -10.35
N ALA A 458 3.76 -3.98 -11.14
CA ALA A 458 4.03 -4.75 -12.34
C ALA A 458 3.17 -4.21 -13.51
N PRO A 459 3.48 -3.03 -14.05
CA PRO A 459 2.71 -2.48 -15.15
C PRO A 459 3.07 -3.24 -16.42
N ASP A 460 2.04 -3.72 -17.11
CA ASP A 460 2.22 -4.22 -18.47
C ASP A 460 2.62 -3.04 -19.36
N GLN A 461 3.69 -3.19 -20.15
CA GLN A 461 4.14 -2.13 -21.06
C GLN A 461 3.05 -1.72 -22.05
N TYR A 462 2.17 -2.67 -22.38
CA TYR A 462 0.99 -2.47 -23.20
C TYR A 462 -0.22 -2.92 -22.42
N VAL A 463 -1.04 -1.97 -22.01
CA VAL A 463 -2.22 -2.27 -21.21
C VAL A 463 -3.41 -2.51 -22.13
N TYR A 464 -4.01 -3.69 -22.04
CA TYR A 464 -5.24 -4.05 -22.72
C TYR A 464 -6.32 -4.43 -21.70
N PRO A 465 -7.19 -3.49 -21.30
CA PRO A 465 -8.29 -3.78 -20.39
C PRO A 465 -9.19 -4.90 -20.92
N ALA A 466 -9.64 -5.80 -20.04
CA ALA A 466 -10.65 -6.78 -20.38
C ALA A 466 -11.91 -6.09 -20.95
N PRO A 467 -12.54 -6.62 -22.02
CA PRO A 467 -12.32 -7.91 -22.67
C PRO A 467 -11.34 -7.90 -23.86
N LEU A 468 -10.72 -6.75 -24.13
CA LEU A 468 -9.84 -6.58 -25.29
C LEU A 468 -8.49 -7.27 -25.12
N ASN A 469 -8.18 -7.73 -23.91
CA ASN A 469 -7.06 -8.62 -23.59
C ASN A 469 -7.06 -9.92 -24.43
N LEU A 470 -8.21 -10.41 -24.89
CA LEU A 470 -8.26 -11.56 -25.82
C LEU A 470 -7.53 -11.25 -27.13
N LEU A 471 -7.65 -10.03 -27.66
CA LEU A 471 -6.97 -9.65 -28.89
C LEU A 471 -5.45 -9.65 -28.69
N GLU A 472 -4.98 -9.20 -27.54
CA GLU A 472 -3.56 -9.29 -27.18
C GLU A 472 -3.10 -10.75 -27.14
N LEU A 473 -3.81 -11.59 -26.39
CA LEU A 473 -3.43 -13.00 -26.19
C LEU A 473 -3.44 -13.81 -27.51
N PHE A 474 -4.47 -13.65 -28.35
CA PHE A 474 -4.64 -14.46 -29.56
C PHE A 474 -3.97 -13.88 -30.80
N LEU A 475 -3.87 -12.56 -30.95
CA LEU A 475 -3.30 -11.94 -32.14
C LEU A 475 -1.89 -11.41 -31.91
N ILE A 476 -1.64 -10.72 -30.79
CA ILE A 476 -0.42 -9.93 -30.58
C ILE A 476 0.70 -10.76 -29.94
N ALA A 477 0.40 -11.53 -28.90
CA ALA A 477 1.39 -12.34 -28.18
C ALA A 477 2.10 -13.37 -29.09
N PRO A 478 1.41 -14.08 -30.00
CA PRO A 478 2.09 -14.99 -30.93
C PRO A 478 3.05 -14.28 -31.90
N LEU A 479 2.76 -13.01 -32.24
CA LEU A 479 3.59 -12.19 -33.12
C LEU A 479 4.90 -11.75 -32.45
N GLU A 480 4.99 -11.78 -31.11
CA GLU A 480 6.23 -11.48 -30.38
C GLU A 480 7.39 -12.41 -30.79
N PHE A 481 7.09 -13.69 -31.05
CA PHE A 481 8.10 -14.67 -31.47
C PHE A 481 8.60 -14.44 -32.91
N VAL A 482 7.86 -13.69 -33.72
CA VAL A 482 8.15 -13.49 -35.16
C VAL A 482 8.76 -12.11 -35.43
N LEU A 483 8.36 -11.08 -34.69
CA LEU A 483 8.78 -9.70 -34.93
C LEU A 483 10.00 -9.27 -34.10
N SER A 484 10.80 -8.35 -34.63
CA SER A 484 11.84 -7.70 -33.83
C SER A 484 11.24 -6.67 -32.86
N LYS A 485 11.89 -6.45 -31.72
CA LYS A 485 11.39 -5.58 -30.63
C LYS A 485 10.85 -4.23 -31.13
N ARG A 486 11.54 -3.54 -32.04
CA ARG A 486 11.09 -2.23 -32.56
C ARG A 486 9.76 -2.31 -33.31
N TRP A 487 9.58 -3.33 -34.14
CA TRP A 487 8.34 -3.54 -34.90
C TRP A 487 7.21 -4.00 -34.00
N TYR A 488 7.50 -4.84 -32.99
CA TYR A 488 6.52 -5.24 -31.98
C TYR A 488 5.98 -4.03 -31.21
N GLN A 489 6.86 -3.12 -30.76
CA GLN A 489 6.45 -1.88 -30.09
C GLN A 489 5.63 -0.97 -31.02
N ALA A 490 6.01 -0.86 -32.30
CA ALA A 490 5.28 -0.05 -33.28
C ALA A 490 3.88 -0.62 -33.57
N LEU A 491 3.78 -1.95 -33.71
CA LEU A 491 2.51 -2.66 -33.90
C LEU A 491 1.58 -2.43 -32.70
N ASN A 492 2.06 -2.67 -31.48
CA ASN A 492 1.28 -2.47 -30.27
C ASN A 492 0.78 -1.03 -30.13
N ARG A 493 1.66 -0.04 -30.36
CA ARG A 493 1.24 1.37 -30.37
C ARG A 493 0.17 1.64 -31.42
N ALA A 494 0.29 1.09 -32.63
CA ALA A 494 -0.72 1.26 -33.67
C ALA A 494 -2.07 0.61 -33.29
N VAL A 495 -2.05 -0.63 -32.79
CA VAL A 495 -3.28 -1.35 -32.36
C VAL A 495 -3.96 -0.60 -31.21
N GLN A 496 -3.21 -0.20 -30.18
CA GLN A 496 -3.77 0.56 -29.06
C GLN A 496 -4.35 1.90 -29.52
N THR A 497 -3.65 2.61 -30.41
CA THR A 497 -4.15 3.90 -30.94
C THR A 497 -5.47 3.74 -31.68
N VAL A 498 -5.61 2.67 -32.48
CA VAL A 498 -6.84 2.40 -33.25
C VAL A 498 -7.97 1.97 -32.32
N LEU A 499 -7.72 0.98 -31.47
CA LEU A 499 -8.72 0.34 -30.62
C LEU A 499 -9.22 1.27 -29.52
N PHE A 500 -8.32 2.04 -28.92
CA PHE A 500 -8.60 2.98 -27.84
C PHE A 500 -8.68 4.43 -28.30
N SER A 501 -8.90 4.68 -29.60
CA SER A 501 -8.98 6.04 -30.17
C SER A 501 -10.01 6.94 -29.44
N LEU A 502 -11.20 6.41 -29.15
CA LEU A 502 -12.25 7.13 -28.42
C LEU A 502 -11.85 7.48 -26.97
N PRO A 503 -11.47 6.52 -26.10
CA PRO A 503 -11.05 6.85 -24.74
C PRO A 503 -9.77 7.69 -24.72
N LEU A 504 -8.79 7.44 -25.59
CA LEU A 504 -7.57 8.26 -25.68
C LEU A 504 -7.88 9.71 -26.05
N MET A 505 -8.85 9.94 -26.95
CA MET A 505 -9.26 11.29 -27.30
C MET A 505 -9.98 11.99 -26.14
N ALA A 506 -10.81 11.28 -25.38
CA ALA A 506 -11.42 11.82 -24.17
C ALA A 506 -10.36 12.20 -23.12
N ILE A 507 -9.34 11.36 -22.93
CA ILE A 507 -8.21 11.61 -22.03
C ILE A 507 -7.42 12.83 -22.49
N ALA A 508 -7.07 12.92 -23.77
CA ALA A 508 -6.33 14.04 -24.32
C ALA A 508 -7.08 15.38 -24.14
N VAL A 509 -8.39 15.40 -24.35
CA VAL A 509 -9.23 16.59 -24.11
C VAL A 509 -9.28 16.95 -22.61
N PHE A 510 -9.34 15.95 -21.75
CA PHE A 510 -9.35 16.15 -20.29
C PHE A 510 -8.02 16.74 -19.81
N GLU A 511 -6.89 16.15 -20.19
CA GLU A 511 -5.56 16.64 -19.83
C GLU A 511 -5.30 18.04 -20.41
N TRP A 512 -5.65 18.28 -21.68
CA TRP A 512 -5.49 19.60 -22.31
C TRP A 512 -6.26 20.71 -21.57
N LYS A 513 -7.48 20.42 -21.11
CA LYS A 513 -8.26 21.38 -20.31
C LYS A 513 -7.67 21.63 -18.93
N MET A 514 -7.00 20.65 -18.34
CA MET A 514 -6.38 20.76 -17.01
C MET A 514 -4.93 21.26 -17.02
N GLY A 515 -4.24 21.14 -18.18
CA GLY A 515 -2.79 21.26 -18.34
C GLY A 515 -2.08 22.52 -17.84
N PRO A 516 -2.69 23.73 -17.80
CA PRO A 516 -1.97 24.91 -17.28
C PRO A 516 -2.15 25.16 -15.77
N LYS A 517 -3.09 24.48 -15.09
CA LYS A 517 -3.47 24.83 -13.70
C LYS A 517 -2.94 23.85 -12.65
N SER A 518 -2.50 22.66 -13.03
CA SER A 518 -2.19 21.58 -12.10
C SER A 518 -0.83 21.67 -11.41
N VAL A 519 0.17 22.31 -12.01
CA VAL A 519 1.49 22.49 -11.39
C VAL A 519 1.46 23.66 -10.39
N GLY A 520 0.72 24.73 -10.70
CA GLY A 520 0.51 25.87 -9.79
C GLY A 520 -0.42 25.55 -8.61
N ALA A 521 -1.38 24.63 -8.77
CA ALA A 521 -2.31 24.25 -7.71
C ALA A 521 -1.66 23.39 -6.61
N ILE A 522 -0.79 22.43 -6.97
CA ILE A 522 -0.01 21.66 -5.97
C ILE A 522 0.82 22.61 -5.09
N ARG A 523 1.40 23.64 -5.70
CA ARG A 523 2.18 24.66 -4.99
C ARG A 523 1.32 25.47 -4.00
N LEU A 524 0.04 25.70 -4.29
CA LEU A 524 -0.86 26.49 -3.44
C LEU A 524 -1.48 25.64 -2.33
N GLU A 525 -1.94 24.43 -2.62
CA GLU A 525 -2.46 23.48 -1.62
C GLU A 525 -1.38 23.08 -0.61
N MET A 526 -0.14 22.80 -1.05
CA MET A 526 0.96 22.50 -0.12
C MET A 526 1.40 23.70 0.72
N LEU A 527 1.20 24.94 0.24
CA LEU A 527 1.49 26.15 1.02
C LEU A 527 0.34 26.51 1.97
N GLU A 528 -0.91 26.19 1.63
CA GLU A 528 -2.10 26.35 2.48
C GLU A 528 -2.11 25.31 3.63
N ASP A 529 -1.90 24.02 3.35
CA ASP A 529 -1.83 22.98 4.40
C ASP A 529 -0.63 23.20 5.34
N ALA A 530 0.52 23.64 4.80
CA ALA A 530 1.67 24.04 5.62
C ALA A 530 1.41 25.31 6.45
N GLY A 531 0.49 26.18 6.02
CA GLY A 531 0.05 27.37 6.74
C GLY A 531 -0.90 27.03 7.90
N ASP A 532 -1.85 26.12 7.67
CA ASP A 532 -2.87 25.74 8.65
C ASP A 532 -2.28 24.87 9.78
N CYS A 533 -1.37 23.94 9.47
CA CYS A 533 -0.67 23.15 10.50
C CYS A 533 0.23 24.01 11.43
N VAL A 534 0.70 25.17 10.96
CA VAL A 534 1.52 26.10 11.78
C VAL A 534 0.63 27.10 12.55
N ALA A 535 -0.57 27.39 12.05
CA ALA A 535 -1.55 28.22 12.72
C ALA A 535 -2.15 27.49 13.95
N GLU A 536 -2.41 26.19 13.84
CA GLU A 536 -3.02 25.39 14.91
C GLU A 536 -2.05 25.14 16.08
N SER A 537 -0.73 25.09 15.83
CA SER A 537 0.29 24.96 16.88
C SER A 537 0.70 26.29 17.55
N ARG A 538 0.15 27.42 17.12
CA ARG A 538 0.46 28.77 17.66
C ARG A 538 -0.71 29.42 18.40
N GLY A 539 -1.78 28.68 18.65
CA GLY A 539 -2.97 29.13 19.38
C GLY A 539 -2.80 29.23 20.90
N ALA A 540 -1.66 29.71 21.42
CA ALA A 540 -1.51 30.09 22.82
C ALA A 540 -0.20 30.87 23.06
N GLU A 541 -0.09 32.12 22.59
CA GLU A 541 0.50 33.22 23.39
C GLU A 541 0.48 34.55 22.65
N GLN A 542 0.28 35.59 23.44
CA GLN A 542 -0.03 36.95 23.09
C GLN A 542 1.23 37.75 22.73
N VAL A 543 1.13 38.60 21.71
CA VAL A 543 1.77 39.92 21.49
C VAL A 543 2.36 40.07 20.08
N ASP A 544 1.55 40.71 19.25
CA ASP A 544 1.87 41.26 17.93
C ASP A 544 2.45 42.68 18.12
N SER A 545 3.71 42.90 17.73
CA SER A 545 4.36 44.24 17.63
C SER A 545 5.84 44.18 17.22
N ARG A 546 6.48 43.01 17.24
CA ARG A 546 7.90 42.86 16.84
C ARG A 546 8.13 42.53 15.37
N ALA A 547 7.14 41.94 14.68
CA ALA A 547 7.27 41.56 13.27
C ALA A 547 7.28 42.77 12.31
N GLN A 548 6.56 43.84 12.65
CA GLN A 548 6.54 45.08 11.85
C GLN A 548 7.81 45.93 11.98
N ALA A 549 8.57 45.81 13.07
CA ALA A 549 9.81 46.57 13.28
C ALA A 549 11.01 46.02 12.48
N ILE A 550 11.02 44.71 12.20
CA ILE A 550 12.11 44.04 11.47
C ILE A 550 11.95 44.21 9.96
N ALA A 551 10.71 44.21 9.46
CA ALA A 551 10.40 44.45 8.04
C ALA A 551 10.76 45.88 7.59
N ALA A 552 10.67 46.87 8.48
CA ALA A 552 11.03 48.26 8.19
C ALA A 552 12.55 48.54 8.20
N ALA A 553 13.36 47.67 8.82
CA ALA A 553 14.80 47.88 8.98
C ALA A 553 15.66 47.39 7.79
N ILE A 554 15.09 46.58 6.88
CA ILE A 554 15.84 45.91 5.81
C ILE A 554 15.65 46.58 4.43
N GLY A 555 14.76 47.56 4.31
CA GLY A 555 14.46 48.24 3.05
C GLY A 555 15.03 49.65 2.92
N ALA A 556 16.34 49.80 2.73
CA ALA A 556 16.98 50.88 1.94
C ALA A 556 18.51 50.89 2.14
N GLN A 557 19.28 50.52 1.12
CA GLN A 557 20.41 51.33 0.63
C GLN A 557 21.03 50.74 -0.64
N SER A 558 21.14 51.64 -1.62
CA SER A 558 21.71 51.53 -2.96
C SER A 558 23.22 51.28 -2.94
N ILE A 559 23.74 50.52 -3.90
CA ILE A 559 25.14 50.65 -4.35
C ILE A 559 25.19 50.56 -5.89
N GLU A 560 25.90 51.53 -6.44
CA GLU A 560 26.09 51.91 -7.84
C GLU A 560 27.03 50.99 -8.63
N ASP A 561 26.86 50.95 -9.96
CA ASP A 561 27.84 50.46 -10.94
C ASP A 561 29.09 51.37 -11.02
N PRO A 562 30.21 50.87 -11.56
CA PRO A 562 30.70 51.48 -12.80
C PRO A 562 31.25 50.50 -13.85
N ASP A 563 31.22 50.99 -15.09
CA ASP A 563 31.60 50.37 -16.36
C ASP A 563 33.11 50.51 -16.69
N ASP A 564 33.50 49.79 -17.76
CA ASP A 564 34.65 49.92 -18.66
C ASP A 564 35.99 49.17 -18.41
N GLY A 565 36.34 48.29 -19.37
CA GLY A 565 37.62 48.43 -20.08
C GLY A 565 38.64 47.27 -20.15
N GLU A 566 38.38 46.30 -21.04
CA GLU A 566 39.28 45.78 -22.11
C GLU A 566 40.63 45.00 -21.89
N GLN A 567 40.82 44.02 -22.80
CA GLN A 567 42.06 43.30 -23.26
C GLN A 567 42.61 42.17 -22.37
N GLY A 568 42.93 40.94 -22.84
CA GLY A 568 42.88 40.27 -24.14
C GLY A 568 43.71 38.96 -24.07
N THR A 569 43.47 38.04 -25.02
CA THR A 569 44.36 36.98 -25.58
C THR A 569 43.94 35.50 -25.50
N HIS A 570 43.63 34.98 -26.70
CA HIS A 570 43.88 33.67 -27.33
C HIS A 570 43.85 32.33 -26.55
N GLY A 571 43.03 31.41 -27.08
CA GLY A 571 43.30 29.96 -27.08
C GLY A 571 42.13 29.11 -27.58
N ARG A 572 42.14 28.72 -28.86
CA ARG A 572 41.10 27.92 -29.55
C ARG A 572 41.53 26.45 -29.66
N ARG A 573 40.70 25.49 -29.24
CA ARG A 573 40.56 24.09 -29.74
C ARG A 573 39.41 23.41 -28.98
N ARG A 574 38.25 23.19 -29.61
CA ARG A 574 37.78 21.89 -30.15
C ARG A 574 38.18 20.69 -29.28
N ASP A 575 37.19 20.03 -28.67
CA ASP A 575 36.90 18.59 -28.73
C ASP A 575 35.67 18.29 -27.86
N GLY A 576 34.82 17.33 -28.23
CA GLY A 576 33.67 16.95 -27.40
C GLY A 576 32.59 16.08 -28.05
N GLU A 577 32.95 15.04 -28.79
CA GLU A 577 32.11 13.85 -28.94
C GLU A 577 32.60 12.78 -27.94
N ALA A 578 31.64 12.05 -27.35
CA ALA A 578 31.75 10.95 -26.37
C ALA A 578 31.80 11.33 -24.88
N MET A 579 30.63 11.38 -24.22
CA MET A 579 30.50 11.29 -22.76
C MET A 579 29.06 10.94 -22.38
N THR A 580 28.72 9.68 -22.06
CA THR A 580 27.50 9.31 -21.27
C THR A 580 27.46 7.82 -20.81
N THR A 581 28.58 7.18 -20.48
CA THR A 581 28.53 5.86 -19.80
C THR A 581 29.50 5.67 -18.65
N ALA A 582 30.54 6.52 -18.53
CA ALA A 582 31.56 6.40 -17.47
C ALA A 582 31.28 7.23 -16.21
N ASP A 583 30.38 8.21 -16.26
CA ASP A 583 30.16 9.14 -15.14
C ASP A 583 29.23 8.58 -14.05
N GLY A 584 28.25 7.74 -14.41
CA GLY A 584 27.32 7.15 -13.44
C GLY A 584 27.96 6.15 -12.47
N GLU A 585 28.94 5.38 -12.94
CA GLU A 585 29.70 4.45 -12.08
C GLU A 585 30.72 5.19 -11.18
N ARG A 586 31.23 6.34 -11.63
CA ARG A 586 32.14 7.19 -10.83
C ARG A 586 31.42 7.96 -9.74
N GLU A 587 30.18 8.43 -9.97
CA GLU A 587 29.35 9.07 -8.94
C GLU A 587 28.93 8.10 -7.83
N ALA A 588 28.56 6.87 -8.16
CA ALA A 588 28.16 5.85 -7.17
C ALA A 588 29.27 5.52 -6.16
N ALA A 589 30.54 5.61 -6.58
CA ALA A 589 31.71 5.37 -5.74
C ALA A 589 31.95 6.49 -4.69
N ALA A 590 31.49 7.72 -4.93
CA ALA A 590 31.77 8.88 -4.07
C ALA A 590 30.76 9.11 -2.92
N LEU A 591 29.57 8.49 -2.98
CA LEU A 591 28.50 8.68 -1.98
C LEU A 591 28.89 8.14 -0.59
N THR A 592 28.83 8.98 0.45
CA THR A 592 29.22 8.60 1.82
C THR A 592 27.99 8.57 2.74
N ILE A 593 27.79 7.48 3.51
CA ILE A 593 26.61 7.28 4.37
C ILE A 593 26.47 8.39 5.41
N SER A 594 27.52 8.75 6.13
CA SER A 594 27.53 9.94 6.98
C SER A 594 28.91 10.10 7.59
N ARG A 595 29.37 11.35 7.71
CA ARG A 595 30.64 11.69 8.37
C ARG A 595 30.49 11.91 9.87
N VAL A 596 29.27 11.83 10.39
CA VAL A 596 28.94 12.08 11.80
C VAL A 596 29.14 10.80 12.61
N SER A 597 29.83 10.90 13.75
CA SER A 597 30.09 9.76 14.63
C SER A 597 28.80 9.30 15.33
N PHE A 598 28.68 7.99 15.55
CA PHE A 598 27.52 7.38 16.21
C PHE A 598 27.26 7.97 17.61
N GLN A 599 28.31 8.26 18.37
CA GLN A 599 28.19 8.86 19.71
C GLN A 599 27.57 10.27 19.69
N LYS A 600 27.87 11.06 18.65
CA LYS A 600 27.34 12.43 18.52
C LYS A 600 25.84 12.41 18.21
N LEU A 601 25.38 11.43 17.44
CA LEU A 601 23.95 11.25 17.14
C LEU A 601 23.16 10.79 18.36
N THR A 602 23.72 9.87 19.16
CA THR A 602 23.05 9.37 20.37
C THR A 602 23.01 10.39 21.51
N ALA A 603 23.87 11.42 21.48
CA ALA A 603 23.91 12.45 22.52
C ALA A 603 22.68 13.37 22.50
N THR A 604 21.94 13.39 21.38
CA THR A 604 20.73 14.20 21.18
C THR A 604 19.46 13.50 21.69
N PHE A 605 19.55 12.22 22.08
CA PHE A 605 18.37 11.44 22.48
C PHE A 605 17.91 11.79 23.91
N PRO A 606 16.59 11.89 24.16
CA PRO A 606 16.05 12.01 25.50
C PRO A 606 16.38 10.77 26.34
N ALA A 607 16.58 10.95 27.65
CA ALA A 607 16.85 9.84 28.56
C ALA A 607 15.54 9.14 28.94
N VAL A 608 15.43 7.85 28.62
CA VAL A 608 14.33 7.00 29.08
C VAL A 608 14.81 6.27 30.33
N VAL A 609 14.17 6.53 31.47
CA VAL A 609 14.46 5.84 32.74
C VAL A 609 13.41 4.74 32.90
N GLY A 610 13.84 3.48 32.93
CA GLY A 610 12.95 2.38 33.27
C GLY A 610 12.54 2.49 34.74
N GLY A 611 11.25 2.31 35.03
CA GLY A 611 10.74 2.30 36.41
C GLY A 611 11.49 1.25 37.23
N THR A 612 11.99 1.66 38.40
CA THR A 612 12.54 0.76 39.42
C THR A 612 11.38 0.15 40.21
N GLU A 613 11.46 -1.14 40.54
CA GLU A 613 10.44 -2.02 41.15
C GLU A 613 9.85 -1.60 42.53
N ASP A 614 9.93 -0.34 42.96
CA ASP A 614 9.56 0.09 44.32
C ASP A 614 8.21 0.87 44.44
N ASP A 615 7.46 1.11 43.37
CA ASP A 615 6.16 1.80 43.42
C ASP A 615 4.98 0.85 43.12
N ALA A 616 4.38 0.31 44.19
CA ALA A 616 3.39 -0.77 44.16
C ALA A 616 1.98 -0.41 43.66
N ASP A 617 1.76 0.74 43.02
CA ASP A 617 0.44 1.18 42.52
C ASP A 617 0.43 1.64 41.04
N GLN A 618 1.49 1.35 40.26
CA GLN A 618 1.52 1.63 38.81
C GLN A 618 1.89 0.37 38.01
N ASP A 619 1.27 0.23 36.83
CA ASP A 619 1.51 -0.86 35.89
C ASP A 619 3.03 -0.92 35.54
N PRO A 620 3.75 -2.01 35.87
CA PRO A 620 5.21 -2.05 35.94
C PRO A 620 5.95 -1.98 34.58
N THR A 621 5.24 -1.80 33.47
CA THR A 621 5.77 -1.82 32.10
C THR A 621 5.91 -0.45 31.46
N THR A 622 5.53 0.64 32.14
CA THR A 622 5.55 1.99 31.53
C THR A 622 6.73 2.82 32.02
N GLY A 623 7.79 2.94 31.22
CA GLY A 623 8.88 3.88 31.49
C GLY A 623 8.43 5.33 31.24
N GLU A 624 8.67 6.24 32.19
CA GLU A 624 8.39 7.67 32.02
C GLU A 624 9.52 8.37 31.23
N VAL A 625 9.13 9.32 30.36
CA VAL A 625 10.05 10.17 29.60
C VAL A 625 10.45 11.37 30.45
N ALA A 626 11.69 11.37 30.95
CA ALA A 626 12.23 12.53 31.66
C ALA A 626 12.65 13.62 30.65
N VAL A 627 11.76 14.61 30.42
CA VAL A 627 12.11 15.81 29.65
C VAL A 627 13.04 16.68 30.49
N LYS A 628 14.27 16.87 30.02
CA LYS A 628 15.29 17.66 30.69
C LYS A 628 14.92 19.15 30.61
N LYS A 629 14.25 19.68 31.65
CA LYS A 629 14.09 21.13 31.84
C LYS A 629 15.46 21.73 32.20
N GLU A 630 15.95 22.65 31.39
CA GLU A 630 16.99 23.59 31.79
C GLU A 630 16.35 24.63 32.72
N ASP A 631 16.62 24.55 34.02
CA ASP A 631 16.40 25.65 34.94
C ASP A 631 17.75 26.16 35.47
N ASP A 632 17.89 27.47 35.37
CA ASP A 632 19.02 28.31 35.73
C ASP A 632 18.94 28.66 37.23
N GLY A 633 20.09 28.76 37.91
CA GLY A 633 20.17 29.27 39.29
C GLY A 633 20.71 28.29 40.33
N GLY A 634 21.91 28.58 40.84
CA GLY A 634 22.61 27.74 41.81
C GLY A 634 22.22 27.96 43.26
N GLU A 635 22.55 26.98 44.11
CA GLU A 635 23.13 27.20 45.44
C GLU A 635 23.75 25.91 45.98
N ALA A 636 24.86 26.07 46.70
CA ALA A 636 25.64 24.98 47.26
C ALA A 636 25.00 24.41 48.53
N MET A 637 24.91 23.09 48.64
CA MET A 637 24.89 22.43 49.96
C MET A 637 25.57 21.05 49.91
N THR A 638 26.56 20.91 50.78
CA THR A 638 27.36 19.73 51.06
C THR A 638 26.55 18.61 51.72
N GLY A 639 26.67 17.38 51.21
CA GLY A 639 26.24 16.15 51.89
C GLY A 639 27.07 14.95 51.40
N GLN A 640 27.77 14.28 52.31
CA GLN A 640 28.63 13.11 52.09
C GLN A 640 27.84 11.79 52.04
N LEU A 641 28.47 10.76 51.44
CA LEU A 641 28.19 9.29 51.44
C LEU A 641 27.23 8.83 50.30
N THR A 642 27.51 7.84 49.44
CA THR A 642 28.40 6.66 49.48
C THR A 642 28.86 6.26 48.06
N LYS A 643 30.01 5.58 47.95
CA LYS A 643 30.49 4.92 46.71
C LYS A 643 29.61 3.70 46.39
N GLY A 644 28.98 3.69 45.21
CA GLY A 644 28.33 2.52 44.60
C GLY A 644 28.71 2.44 43.12
N SER A 645 29.22 1.29 42.70
CA SER A 645 29.79 0.99 41.38
C SER A 645 28.71 0.71 40.32
N SER A 646 28.73 1.40 39.17
CA SER A 646 27.92 1.01 38.00
C SER A 646 28.56 1.32 36.62
N SER A 647 29.89 1.40 36.50
CA SER A 647 30.57 1.63 35.20
C SER A 647 30.87 0.36 34.38
N GLY A 648 30.17 -0.76 34.64
CA GLY A 648 30.53 -2.08 34.09
C GLY A 648 29.86 -2.46 32.76
N GLY A 649 28.72 -1.87 32.42
CA GLY A 649 27.86 -2.37 31.32
C GLY A 649 28.19 -1.83 29.93
N SER A 650 28.67 -0.59 29.80
CA SER A 650 29.02 -0.03 28.48
C SER A 650 30.34 -0.57 27.95
N ASP A 651 31.30 -0.82 28.85
CA ASP A 651 32.63 -1.33 28.51
C ASP A 651 32.62 -2.82 28.17
N SER A 652 31.69 -3.61 28.71
CA SER A 652 31.54 -5.02 28.36
C SER A 652 30.98 -5.20 26.94
N LEU A 653 29.92 -4.45 26.58
CA LEU A 653 29.30 -4.52 25.26
C LEU A 653 30.19 -3.95 24.16
N LEU A 654 30.95 -2.88 24.44
CA LEU A 654 31.95 -2.36 23.49
C LEU A 654 33.09 -3.35 23.25
N ARG A 655 33.50 -4.11 24.28
CA ARG A 655 34.51 -5.16 24.13
C ARG A 655 33.98 -6.34 23.34
N GLU A 656 32.74 -6.75 23.60
CA GLU A 656 32.08 -7.83 22.87
C GLU A 656 31.93 -7.50 21.37
N LEU A 657 31.48 -6.28 21.05
CA LEU A 657 31.42 -5.82 19.65
C LEU A 657 32.80 -5.68 18.99
N LEU A 658 33.82 -5.23 19.73
CA LEU A 658 35.19 -5.14 19.21
C LEU A 658 35.86 -6.51 19.00
N ASP A 659 35.43 -7.53 19.74
CA ASP A 659 35.90 -8.89 19.58
C ASP A 659 35.16 -9.61 18.43
N GLU A 660 33.87 -9.34 18.25
CA GLU A 660 33.09 -9.85 17.11
C GLU A 660 33.52 -9.22 15.77
N VAL A 661 33.83 -7.91 15.75
CA VAL A 661 34.41 -7.27 14.56
C VAL A 661 35.82 -7.82 14.26
N ARG A 662 36.59 -8.20 15.30
CA ARG A 662 37.91 -8.82 15.11
C ARG A 662 37.82 -10.26 14.61
N SER A 663 36.83 -11.04 15.04
CA SER A 663 36.62 -12.41 14.54
C SER A 663 36.16 -12.40 13.09
N LEU A 664 35.23 -11.52 12.71
CA LEU A 664 34.78 -11.38 11.32
C LEU A 664 35.92 -10.92 10.40
N ARG A 665 36.82 -10.06 10.90
CA ARG A 665 38.01 -9.65 10.14
C ARG A 665 39.00 -10.81 9.95
N SER A 666 39.19 -11.67 10.95
CA SER A 666 40.10 -12.81 10.83
C SER A 666 39.54 -13.90 9.91
N GLU A 667 38.23 -14.13 9.92
CA GLU A 667 37.53 -15.01 8.95
C GLU A 667 37.60 -14.47 7.52
N LEU A 668 37.50 -13.16 7.33
CA LEU A 668 37.65 -12.56 6.00
C LEU A 668 39.09 -12.68 5.48
N GLU A 669 40.10 -12.64 6.37
CA GLU A 669 41.49 -12.86 6.01
C GLU A 669 41.82 -14.34 5.75
N SER A 670 41.17 -15.30 6.44
CA SER A 670 41.32 -16.73 6.15
C SER A 670 40.67 -17.07 4.80
N MET A 671 39.47 -16.56 4.54
CA MET A 671 38.77 -16.70 3.25
C MET A 671 39.59 -16.14 2.08
N LYS A 672 40.22 -14.97 2.25
CA LYS A 672 41.16 -14.39 1.25
C LYS A 672 42.40 -15.24 1.02
N LYS A 673 42.91 -15.92 2.05
CA LYS A 673 44.04 -16.84 1.92
C LYS A 673 43.63 -18.12 1.21
N GLU A 674 42.42 -18.63 1.45
CA GLU A 674 41.89 -19.80 0.75
C GLU A 674 41.60 -19.51 -0.73
N THR A 675 41.04 -18.35 -1.06
CA THR A 675 40.86 -17.94 -2.48
C THR A 675 42.20 -17.75 -3.19
N LYS A 676 43.21 -17.14 -2.56
CA LYS A 676 44.57 -17.06 -3.13
C LYS A 676 45.25 -18.42 -3.30
N LYS A 677 44.85 -19.42 -2.52
CA LYS A 677 45.39 -20.79 -2.61
C LYS A 677 44.64 -21.64 -3.63
N SER A 678 43.44 -21.23 -4.06
CA SER A 678 42.71 -21.87 -5.17
C SER A 678 43.07 -21.26 -6.53
N GLU A 679 43.61 -20.03 -6.56
CA GLU A 679 44.06 -19.33 -7.78
C GLU A 679 45.54 -19.58 -8.13
N ALA A 680 46.32 -20.21 -7.24
CA ALA A 680 47.70 -20.64 -7.46
C ALA A 680 47.78 -22.16 -7.53
#